data_AF-A0A7Y5Q331-F1
#
_entry.id   AF-A0A7Y5Q331-F1
#
_cell.length_a   1.000
_cell.length_b   1.000
_cell.length_c   1.000
_cell.angle_alpha   90.00
_cell.angle_beta   90.00
_cell.angle_gamma   90.00
#
_symmetry.space_group_name_H-M   'P 1'
#
loop_
_entity.id
_entity.type
_entity.pdbx_description
1 polymer ?
#
loop_
_entity_poly.entity_id
_entity_poly.type
_entity_poly.pdbx_seq_one_letter_code
_entity_poly.pdbx_strand_id
1 'polypeptide(L)'
;MTAAILLAMLAAPPVVVTVPRIAPPNIDGQLGDSAWSTAAALEGFTSPTSTAVPAKATAAWMGFDEHAVYLAFRCAEPQPDRLKATALAGSADVWQDDCVEVFLRSTGHPLEFEQFIVNSHGITQALRQRRQRETKPWQPQWRARAAVAGDCWTAELAIPFVALGRPAPRPGERLGLKLGREDYTRGEQVLSAWPAGSSYAGTEDYAEVFLERDNLLLNPDLRLTRDGRPADWVFSRDNADAQLVTPVDLGGRPAIKIAGPGRYLVMQQSQRLLPRRDYLLSMRVSGTAPLYFRTRCVLEPGHDSTRTDLQYRPAEQEVPLALRFTTGHDGQTLLIIGTVDGSAVGTSYLRELTLREADHREASGQAIPLPAGRLTEIRRLLLADCRLSRGFCGSPVDGTTNSYGWNAMRWEYGMGGAGAGVGYGWGNNEGVHLTLAEESAVAAVQIRGGVRGKLYGAGAAYDHPADAPLIHEFPGGTRRSRALLAHPVRTSRLSLFGLADGHLTDVQIFAVSQPAESSDEGQAFVAASTAGNLAPWVARKFGESERALAPPGPTLLLPGSRAVHLISEPQPSEVAWDALLLQSTATQGPARLPLTLTVHDPLNPRLELVVVDLELPAEGARLRLKFPTQVVPQGTRLWLTLRAEADAQLAAPALLRLVTRPRETHEPAALGYRTLLMRSFFTAASEARQWNTIRASTNVDDWAKTNQWGEQVLEVMRTIEQAGQIAPNDDLVRQYREWVHRNARPVELQAEL
;
A
#
# COMPACT_ATOMS: atom_id res chain seq x y z
N MET A 1 16.84 18.40 33.26
CA MET A 1 16.02 17.53 34.12
C MET A 1 14.58 17.70 33.63
N THR A 2 13.87 16.74 33.07
CA THR A 2 14.02 15.30 32.87
C THR A 2 13.22 14.97 31.62
N ALA A 3 13.80 14.21 30.69
CA ALA A 3 13.13 13.73 29.49
C ALA A 3 12.00 12.76 29.89
N ALA A 4 10.75 13.25 29.89
CA ALA A 4 9.58 12.39 29.83
C ALA A 4 9.39 12.00 28.36
N ILE A 5 10.07 10.91 28.00
CA ILE A 5 9.92 10.21 26.73
C ILE A 5 8.45 9.82 26.61
N LEU A 6 7.74 10.46 25.67
CA LEU A 6 6.51 9.92 25.12
C LEU A 6 6.94 8.69 24.30
N LEU A 7 7.08 7.56 24.99
CA LEU A 7 7.32 6.27 24.35
C LEU A 7 6.03 5.98 23.59
N ALA A 8 6.01 6.26 22.29
CA ALA A 8 5.12 5.55 21.39
C ALA A 8 5.36 4.07 21.72
N MET A 9 4.31 3.36 22.17
CA MET A 9 4.37 1.92 22.34
C MET A 9 4.75 1.34 20.98
N LEU A 10 6.04 1.10 20.75
CA LEU A 10 6.48 0.17 19.73
C LEU A 10 5.87 -1.15 20.18
N ALA A 11 4.84 -1.59 19.45
CA ALA A 11 4.37 -2.96 19.54
C ALA A 11 5.61 -3.87 19.52
N ALA A 12 5.70 -4.79 20.48
CA ALA A 12 6.78 -5.76 20.50
C ALA A 12 6.86 -6.43 19.11
N PRO A 13 8.07 -6.67 18.58
CA PRO A 13 8.18 -7.34 17.28
C PRO A 13 7.44 -8.68 17.33
N PRO A 14 6.76 -9.08 16.23
CA PRO A 14 6.00 -10.32 16.23
C PRO A 14 6.93 -11.50 16.54
N VAL A 15 6.40 -12.49 17.25
CA VAL A 15 7.12 -13.75 17.46
C VAL A 15 7.32 -14.43 16.11
N VAL A 16 8.56 -14.80 15.79
CA VAL A 16 8.91 -15.48 14.54
C VAL A 16 9.30 -16.93 14.83
N VAL A 17 8.70 -17.88 14.12
CA VAL A 17 8.98 -19.31 14.25
C VAL A 17 9.20 -19.94 12.88
N THR A 18 10.22 -20.79 12.75
CA THR A 18 10.39 -21.65 11.59
C THR A 18 9.84 -23.04 11.91
N VAL A 19 8.92 -23.52 11.08
CA VAL A 19 8.24 -24.81 11.26
C VAL A 19 8.80 -25.84 10.29
N PRO A 20 9.26 -27.00 10.76
CA PRO A 20 9.89 -28.01 9.92
C PRO A 20 8.86 -28.85 9.16
N ARG A 21 9.33 -29.45 8.04
CA ARG A 21 8.59 -30.50 7.36
C ARG A 21 8.64 -31.78 8.20
N ILE A 22 7.51 -32.43 8.40
CA ILE A 22 7.39 -33.69 9.16
C ILE A 22 6.68 -34.76 8.31
N ALA A 23 6.83 -36.02 8.70
CA ALA A 23 5.97 -37.08 8.17
C ALA A 23 4.52 -36.85 8.65
N PRO A 24 3.51 -37.16 7.84
CA PRO A 24 2.11 -36.95 8.22
C PRO A 24 1.76 -37.81 9.44
N PRO A 25 1.40 -37.21 10.59
CA PRO A 25 1.05 -37.96 11.79
C PRO A 25 -0.30 -38.65 11.65
N ASN A 26 -0.48 -39.77 12.36
CA ASN A 26 -1.80 -40.37 12.50
C ASN A 26 -2.67 -39.53 13.44
N ILE A 27 -3.62 -38.77 12.89
CA ILE A 27 -4.57 -37.96 13.68
C ILE A 27 -5.56 -38.87 14.43
N ASP A 28 -5.16 -39.31 15.63
CA ASP A 28 -5.92 -40.18 16.54
C ASP A 28 -6.11 -39.57 17.93
N GLY A 29 -5.53 -38.40 18.18
CA GLY A 29 -5.62 -37.65 19.43
C GLY A 29 -4.49 -37.96 20.39
N GLN A 30 -3.54 -38.83 20.05
CA GLN A 30 -2.42 -39.25 20.90
C GLN A 30 -1.08 -38.74 20.36
N LEU A 31 -0.23 -38.20 21.24
CA LEU A 31 1.06 -37.61 20.84
C LEU A 31 2.19 -38.65 20.68
N GLY A 32 1.85 -39.90 20.41
CA GLY A 32 2.80 -41.02 20.33
C GLY A 32 3.58 -41.11 19.02
N ASP A 33 3.15 -40.40 17.97
CA ASP A 33 3.82 -40.41 16.67
C ASP A 33 5.21 -39.76 16.74
N SER A 34 6.20 -40.43 16.15
CA SER A 34 7.57 -39.92 16.01
C SER A 34 7.65 -38.56 15.30
N ALA A 35 6.67 -38.23 14.44
CA ALA A 35 6.62 -36.95 13.74
C ALA A 35 6.60 -35.73 14.69
N TRP A 36 6.02 -35.87 15.89
CA TRP A 36 5.98 -34.79 16.87
C TRP A 36 7.34 -34.49 17.52
N SER A 37 8.27 -35.45 17.49
CA SER A 37 9.63 -35.24 18.03
C SER A 37 10.48 -34.29 17.20
N THR A 38 10.14 -34.10 15.93
CA THR A 38 10.82 -33.18 15.00
C THR A 38 10.00 -31.94 14.69
N ALA A 39 8.76 -31.84 15.18
CA ALA A 39 7.89 -30.67 15.03
C ALA A 39 8.42 -29.47 15.85
N ALA A 40 8.05 -28.25 15.43
CA ALA A 40 8.35 -27.05 16.19
C ALA A 40 7.51 -26.99 17.46
N ALA A 41 8.16 -26.90 18.62
CA ALA A 41 7.49 -26.67 19.90
C ALA A 41 7.04 -25.20 20.02
N LEU A 42 5.77 -25.02 20.34
CA LEU A 42 5.10 -23.73 20.54
C LEU A 42 4.72 -23.63 22.03
N GLU A 43 5.63 -23.06 22.80
CA GLU A 43 5.54 -22.94 24.26
C GLU A 43 5.36 -21.48 24.70
N GLY A 44 5.13 -21.25 25.99
CA GLY A 44 5.01 -19.91 26.55
C GLY A 44 3.60 -19.31 26.42
N PHE A 45 2.56 -20.15 26.56
CA PHE A 45 1.19 -19.67 26.66
C PHE A 45 1.03 -18.74 27.87
N THR A 46 0.29 -17.65 27.70
CA THR A 46 -0.04 -16.69 28.77
C THR A 46 -1.53 -16.45 28.83
N SER A 47 -2.02 -15.86 29.91
CA SER A 47 -3.34 -15.21 29.89
C SER A 47 -3.38 -14.14 28.79
N PRO A 48 -4.49 -13.99 28.06
CA PRO A 48 -4.61 -13.00 26.99
C PRO A 48 -4.25 -11.59 27.46
N THR A 49 -3.64 -10.81 26.57
CA THR A 49 -3.21 -9.41 26.78
C THR A 49 -2.32 -9.17 28.02
N SER A 50 -1.73 -10.24 28.54
CA SER A 50 -0.89 -10.28 29.73
C SER A 50 0.28 -11.23 29.54
N THR A 51 1.32 -11.09 30.34
CA THR A 51 2.46 -12.04 30.39
C THR A 51 2.29 -13.09 31.49
N ALA A 52 1.14 -13.11 32.19
CA ALA A 52 0.87 -14.06 33.26
C ALA A 52 0.78 -15.50 32.72
N VAL A 53 1.52 -16.41 33.34
CA VAL A 53 1.47 -17.84 32.99
C VAL A 53 0.18 -18.47 33.53
N PRO A 54 -0.60 -19.20 32.71
CA PRO A 54 -1.83 -19.85 33.17
C PRO A 54 -1.51 -20.94 34.21
N ALA A 55 -2.44 -21.15 35.15
CA ALA A 55 -2.27 -22.13 36.22
C ALA A 55 -2.16 -23.58 35.70
N LYS A 56 -2.75 -23.87 34.54
CA LYS A 56 -2.63 -25.15 33.85
C LYS A 56 -1.78 -24.94 32.60
N ALA A 57 -0.70 -25.72 32.50
CA ALA A 57 0.20 -25.64 31.37
C ALA A 57 -0.48 -26.12 30.08
N THR A 58 -0.15 -25.44 28.99
CA THR A 58 -0.52 -25.83 27.62
C THR A 58 0.76 -25.79 26.79
N ALA A 59 1.00 -26.86 26.03
CA ALA A 59 2.06 -26.93 25.04
C ALA A 59 1.45 -27.32 23.70
N ALA A 60 2.00 -26.77 22.61
CA ALA A 60 1.60 -27.14 21.27
C ALA A 60 2.81 -27.47 20.40
N TRP A 61 2.58 -28.22 19.33
CA TRP A 61 3.58 -28.53 18.31
C TRP A 61 3.00 -28.25 16.94
N MET A 62 3.85 -27.82 16.02
CA MET A 62 3.46 -27.58 14.64
C MET A 62 4.47 -28.17 13.68
N GLY A 63 3.97 -28.81 12.63
CA GLY A 63 4.74 -29.28 11.49
C GLY A 63 3.89 -29.17 10.23
N PHE A 64 4.46 -29.49 9.08
CA PHE A 64 3.72 -29.50 7.83
C PHE A 64 4.29 -30.50 6.82
N ASP A 65 3.54 -30.80 5.78
CA ASP A 65 4.01 -31.45 4.55
C ASP A 65 3.48 -30.69 3.31
N GLU A 66 3.54 -31.28 2.13
CA GLU A 66 2.98 -30.67 0.91
C GLU A 66 1.44 -30.56 0.89
N HIS A 67 0.74 -31.24 1.80
CA HIS A 67 -0.71 -31.38 1.81
C HIS A 67 -1.38 -30.59 2.95
N ALA A 68 -0.81 -30.60 4.14
CA ALA A 68 -1.42 -30.04 5.34
C ALA A 68 -0.41 -29.41 6.31
N VAL A 69 -0.94 -28.53 7.14
CA VAL A 69 -0.35 -28.13 8.40
C VAL A 69 -0.88 -29.06 9.48
N TYR A 70 0.00 -29.53 10.35
CA TYR A 70 -0.32 -30.38 11.48
C TYR A 70 -0.10 -29.62 12.78
N LEU A 71 -1.07 -29.69 13.70
CA LEU A 71 -0.92 -29.17 15.05
C LEU A 71 -1.24 -30.26 16.08
N ALA A 72 -0.51 -30.22 17.18
CA ALA A 72 -0.76 -31.03 18.36
C ALA A 72 -0.85 -30.12 19.58
N PHE A 73 -1.67 -30.50 20.55
CA PHE A 73 -1.81 -29.85 21.84
C PHE A 73 -1.70 -30.87 22.96
N ARG A 74 -1.03 -30.47 24.04
CA ARG A 74 -1.10 -31.13 25.34
C ARG A 74 -1.56 -30.11 26.39
N CYS A 75 -2.72 -30.37 26.96
CA CYS A 75 -3.40 -29.50 27.89
C CYS A 75 -3.39 -30.17 29.27
N ALA A 76 -2.61 -29.64 30.23
CA ALA A 76 -2.62 -30.15 31.59
C ALA A 76 -4.02 -29.99 32.19
N GLU A 77 -4.55 -31.06 32.78
CA GLU A 77 -5.87 -31.14 33.36
C GLU A 77 -5.88 -32.10 34.57
N PRO A 78 -5.59 -31.59 35.78
CA PRO A 78 -5.56 -32.44 36.98
C PRO A 78 -6.95 -32.92 37.41
N GLN A 79 -8.05 -32.39 36.84
CA GLN A 79 -9.42 -32.77 37.15
C GLN A 79 -10.20 -33.11 35.86
N PRO A 80 -9.81 -34.16 35.11
CA PRO A 80 -10.39 -34.46 33.80
C PRO A 80 -11.89 -34.76 33.86
N ASP A 81 -12.40 -35.28 34.98
CA ASP A 81 -13.83 -35.54 35.18
C ASP A 81 -14.70 -34.27 35.20
N ARG A 82 -14.08 -33.08 35.27
CA ARG A 82 -14.76 -31.77 35.22
C ARG A 82 -14.71 -31.11 33.86
N LEU A 83 -14.09 -31.74 32.86
CA LEU A 83 -14.09 -31.21 31.50
C LEU A 83 -15.52 -31.05 31.00
N LYS A 84 -15.84 -29.84 30.55
CA LYS A 84 -17.08 -29.52 29.87
C LYS A 84 -16.92 -29.88 28.39
N ALA A 85 -17.69 -30.85 27.91
CA ALA A 85 -17.70 -31.27 26.51
C ALA A 85 -19.13 -31.65 26.09
N THR A 86 -19.98 -30.63 26.01
CA THR A 86 -21.42 -30.74 25.79
C THR A 86 -21.84 -30.55 24.33
N ALA A 87 -20.97 -29.98 23.49
CA ALA A 87 -21.24 -29.73 22.09
C ALA A 87 -21.42 -31.05 21.31
N LEU A 88 -22.36 -31.03 20.37
CA LEU A 88 -22.60 -32.12 19.43
C LEU A 88 -21.95 -31.84 18.08
N ALA A 89 -21.74 -32.88 17.27
CA ALA A 89 -21.22 -32.73 15.92
C ALA A 89 -22.06 -31.74 15.10
N GLY A 90 -21.40 -30.74 14.49
CA GLY A 90 -22.06 -29.68 13.73
C GLY A 90 -22.52 -28.48 14.56
N SER A 91 -22.23 -28.44 15.87
CA SER A 91 -22.49 -27.27 16.72
C SER A 91 -21.69 -26.03 16.26
N ALA A 92 -22.32 -24.85 16.40
CA ALA A 92 -21.66 -23.55 16.21
C ALA A 92 -21.10 -22.97 17.52
N ASP A 93 -21.22 -23.72 18.63
CA ASP A 93 -20.87 -23.28 19.98
C ASP A 93 -19.84 -24.22 20.64
N VAL A 94 -18.96 -24.84 19.85
CA VAL A 94 -17.90 -25.73 20.38
C VAL A 94 -16.95 -24.98 21.30
N TRP A 95 -16.77 -23.67 21.06
CA TRP A 95 -15.98 -22.76 21.90
C TRP A 95 -16.52 -22.62 23.33
N GLN A 96 -17.77 -23.02 23.61
CA GLN A 96 -18.32 -22.98 24.97
C GLN A 96 -17.94 -24.21 25.82
N ASP A 97 -17.19 -25.15 25.28
CA ASP A 97 -16.64 -26.32 25.97
C ASP A 97 -15.15 -26.10 26.28
N ASP A 98 -14.54 -26.99 27.09
CA ASP A 98 -13.08 -27.06 27.20
C ASP A 98 -12.48 -27.42 25.83
N CYS A 99 -11.82 -26.44 25.19
CA CYS A 99 -11.36 -26.54 23.81
C CYS A 99 -10.01 -25.87 23.56
N VAL A 100 -9.41 -26.23 22.43
CA VAL A 100 -8.29 -25.54 21.82
C VAL A 100 -8.71 -24.90 20.51
N GLU A 101 -8.05 -23.80 20.18
CA GLU A 101 -8.35 -22.98 19.02
C GLU A 101 -7.09 -22.65 18.25
N VAL A 102 -7.18 -22.74 16.92
CA VAL A 102 -6.09 -22.41 16.01
C VAL A 102 -6.57 -21.32 15.06
N PHE A 103 -5.99 -20.14 15.19
CA PHE A 103 -6.19 -19.02 14.28
C PHE A 103 -5.04 -18.97 13.27
N LEU A 104 -5.35 -19.18 12.00
CA LEU A 104 -4.42 -19.12 10.89
C LEU A 104 -4.72 -17.93 10.00
N ARG A 105 -3.70 -17.12 9.74
CA ARG A 105 -3.73 -16.13 8.67
C ARG A 105 -3.05 -16.71 7.45
N SER A 106 -3.87 -17.26 6.55
CA SER A 106 -3.41 -17.86 5.30
C SER A 106 -3.25 -16.83 4.17
N THR A 107 -3.85 -15.65 4.33
CA THR A 107 -3.75 -14.54 3.38
C THR A 107 -2.78 -13.46 3.85
N GLY A 108 -2.41 -12.54 2.98
CA GLY A 108 -1.52 -11.41 3.26
C GLY A 108 -2.30 -10.17 3.68
N HIS A 109 -3.61 -10.33 3.92
CA HIS A 109 -4.44 -9.26 4.44
C HIS A 109 -4.52 -9.39 5.97
N PRO A 110 -4.21 -8.33 6.74
CA PRO A 110 -4.10 -8.42 8.19
C PRO A 110 -5.45 -8.70 8.89
N LEU A 111 -6.58 -8.39 8.24
CA LEU A 111 -7.92 -8.59 8.81
C LEU A 111 -8.58 -9.93 8.49
N GLU A 112 -7.88 -10.80 7.74
CA GLU A 112 -8.43 -12.10 7.32
C GLU A 112 -7.76 -13.23 8.10
N PHE A 113 -8.57 -14.20 8.53
CA PHE A 113 -8.08 -15.40 9.21
C PHE A 113 -9.08 -16.55 9.11
N GLU A 114 -8.62 -17.75 9.43
CA GLU A 114 -9.40 -18.95 9.63
C GLU A 114 -9.19 -19.44 11.05
N GLN A 115 -10.25 -19.92 11.68
CA GLN A 115 -10.23 -20.42 13.04
C GLN A 115 -10.76 -21.85 13.05
N PHE A 116 -10.02 -22.74 13.71
CA PHE A 116 -10.33 -24.15 13.87
C PHE A 116 -10.39 -24.46 15.35
N ILE A 117 -11.50 -25.01 15.80
CA ILE A 117 -11.82 -25.26 17.21
C ILE A 117 -12.02 -26.76 17.40
N VAL A 118 -11.40 -27.31 18.45
CA VAL A 118 -11.55 -28.72 18.83
C VAL A 118 -11.75 -28.80 20.35
N ASN A 119 -12.88 -29.34 20.80
CA ASN A 119 -13.09 -29.58 22.22
C ASN A 119 -12.40 -30.88 22.70
N SER A 120 -12.38 -31.10 24.01
CA SER A 120 -11.76 -32.28 24.64
C SER A 120 -12.36 -33.64 24.25
N HIS A 121 -13.54 -33.66 23.60
CA HIS A 121 -14.15 -34.87 23.01
C HIS A 121 -13.89 -35.00 21.49
N GLY A 122 -13.13 -34.08 20.89
CA GLY A 122 -12.81 -34.10 19.46
C GLY A 122 -13.94 -33.60 18.56
N ILE A 123 -14.95 -32.92 19.12
CA ILE A 123 -15.97 -32.21 18.35
C ILE A 123 -15.33 -30.95 17.76
N THR A 124 -15.62 -30.69 16.49
CA THR A 124 -14.96 -29.66 15.72
C THR A 124 -15.89 -28.54 15.29
N GLN A 125 -15.34 -27.35 15.20
CA GLN A 125 -15.95 -26.18 14.57
C GLN A 125 -14.89 -25.45 13.75
N ALA A 126 -15.29 -24.86 12.63
CA ALA A 126 -14.42 -24.00 11.85
C ALA A 126 -15.17 -22.74 11.43
N LEU A 127 -14.46 -21.62 11.39
CA LEU A 127 -14.98 -20.37 10.88
C LEU A 127 -13.90 -19.62 10.12
N ARG A 128 -14.32 -18.74 9.23
CA ARG A 128 -13.42 -17.96 8.39
C ARG A 128 -13.89 -16.53 8.35
N GLN A 129 -12.95 -15.63 8.58
CA GLN A 129 -13.12 -14.21 8.38
C GLN A 129 -12.39 -13.79 7.10
N ARG A 130 -13.16 -13.21 6.17
CA ARG A 130 -12.70 -12.62 4.92
C ARG A 130 -13.30 -11.23 4.77
N ARG A 131 -12.65 -10.39 3.96
CA ARG A 131 -13.19 -9.07 3.61
C ARG A 131 -14.49 -9.13 2.83
N GLN A 132 -14.72 -10.22 2.11
CA GLN A 132 -16.01 -10.50 1.49
C GLN A 132 -16.81 -11.38 2.43
N ARG A 133 -18.01 -10.92 2.78
CA ARG A 133 -18.96 -11.73 3.53
C ARG A 133 -19.28 -12.98 2.71
N GLU A 134 -19.03 -14.14 3.29
CA GLU A 134 -19.38 -15.39 2.62
C GLU A 134 -20.90 -15.54 2.55
N THR A 135 -21.39 -15.98 1.39
CA THR A 135 -22.83 -16.20 1.16
C THR A 135 -23.33 -17.48 1.81
N LYS A 136 -22.42 -18.36 2.23
CA LYS A 136 -22.69 -19.63 2.92
C LYS A 136 -21.70 -19.80 4.07
N PRO A 137 -22.05 -20.53 5.14
CA PRO A 137 -21.11 -20.89 6.18
C PRO A 137 -19.92 -21.66 5.60
N TRP A 138 -18.70 -21.24 5.96
CA TRP A 138 -17.49 -21.92 5.57
C TRP A 138 -17.39 -23.29 6.24
N GLN A 139 -17.34 -24.37 5.46
CA GLN A 139 -17.24 -25.74 5.95
C GLN A 139 -16.03 -26.43 5.30
N PRO A 140 -14.81 -26.19 5.81
CA PRO A 140 -13.61 -26.82 5.28
C PRO A 140 -13.60 -28.33 5.55
N GLN A 141 -12.93 -29.08 4.69
CA GLN A 141 -12.55 -30.46 5.00
C GLN A 141 -11.21 -30.45 5.74
N TRP A 142 -11.20 -30.94 6.96
CA TRP A 142 -10.03 -31.08 7.83
C TRP A 142 -10.27 -32.21 8.84
N ARG A 143 -9.22 -32.69 9.51
CA ARG A 143 -9.32 -33.76 10.51
C ARG A 143 -8.85 -33.25 11.86
N ALA A 144 -9.56 -33.65 12.91
CA ALA A 144 -9.05 -33.53 14.27
C ALA A 144 -9.54 -34.68 15.16
N ARG A 145 -8.76 -34.97 16.19
CA ARG A 145 -9.08 -35.93 17.26
C ARG A 145 -8.57 -35.41 18.59
N ALA A 146 -9.25 -35.76 19.67
CA ALA A 146 -8.81 -35.48 21.02
C ALA A 146 -8.90 -36.73 21.88
N ALA A 147 -8.04 -36.80 22.90
CA ALA A 147 -8.04 -37.89 23.87
C ALA A 147 -7.79 -37.33 25.28
N VAL A 148 -8.47 -37.90 26.27
CA VAL A 148 -8.21 -37.63 27.69
C VAL A 148 -7.32 -38.75 28.22
N ALA A 149 -6.19 -38.40 28.84
CA ALA A 149 -5.21 -39.37 29.32
C ALA A 149 -4.58 -38.89 30.64
N GLY A 150 -4.92 -39.57 31.74
CA GLY A 150 -4.37 -39.26 33.06
C GLY A 150 -4.75 -37.86 33.53
N ASP A 151 -3.73 -37.02 33.78
CA ASP A 151 -3.85 -35.64 34.24
C ASP A 151 -3.74 -34.62 33.09
N CYS A 152 -4.05 -35.03 31.86
CA CYS A 152 -4.08 -34.16 30.70
C CYS A 152 -5.10 -34.61 29.65
N TRP A 153 -5.36 -33.72 28.70
CA TRP A 153 -6.00 -34.08 27.45
C TRP A 153 -5.18 -33.54 26.28
N THR A 154 -5.28 -34.21 25.14
CA THR A 154 -4.50 -33.93 23.94
C THR A 154 -5.43 -33.73 22.76
N ALA A 155 -4.99 -32.95 21.78
CA ALA A 155 -5.69 -32.78 20.52
C ALA A 155 -4.68 -32.79 19.36
N GLU A 156 -5.06 -33.40 18.25
CA GLU A 156 -4.31 -33.40 17.00
C GLU A 156 -5.19 -32.89 15.87
N LEU A 157 -4.62 -32.06 15.00
CA LEU A 157 -5.28 -31.43 13.87
C LEU A 157 -4.44 -31.63 12.60
N ALA A 158 -5.11 -31.97 11.50
CA ALA A 158 -4.56 -31.87 10.15
C ALA A 158 -5.43 -30.91 9.33
N ILE A 159 -4.85 -29.77 8.95
CA ILE A 159 -5.50 -28.69 8.22
C ILE A 159 -4.91 -28.62 6.80
N PRO A 160 -5.61 -29.10 5.77
CA PRO A 160 -5.11 -29.08 4.40
C PRO A 160 -4.87 -27.66 3.88
N PHE A 161 -3.80 -27.42 3.11
CA PHE A 161 -3.57 -26.10 2.48
C PHE A 161 -4.71 -25.69 1.54
N VAL A 162 -5.33 -26.66 0.87
CA VAL A 162 -6.52 -26.44 0.04
C VAL A 162 -7.70 -25.92 0.84
N ALA A 163 -7.85 -26.33 2.11
CA ALA A 163 -8.88 -25.78 3.00
C ALA A 163 -8.62 -24.30 3.27
N LEU A 164 -7.34 -23.90 3.39
CA LEU A 164 -6.89 -22.50 3.52
C LEU A 164 -6.94 -21.70 2.21
N GLY A 165 -7.37 -22.31 1.09
CA GLY A 165 -7.35 -21.68 -0.23
C GLY A 165 -5.94 -21.45 -0.77
N ARG A 166 -4.96 -22.25 -0.32
CA ARG A 166 -3.56 -22.20 -0.76
C ARG A 166 -3.19 -23.46 -1.53
N PRO A 167 -2.28 -23.35 -2.52
CA PRO A 167 -1.59 -24.52 -3.05
C PRO A 167 -0.64 -25.11 -2.00
N ALA A 168 0.01 -26.22 -2.33
CA ALA A 168 1.13 -26.74 -1.55
C ALA A 168 2.18 -25.63 -1.32
N PRO A 169 2.66 -25.45 -0.09
CA PRO A 169 3.59 -24.37 0.24
C PRO A 169 4.97 -24.69 -0.31
N ARG A 170 5.72 -23.63 -0.61
CA ARG A 170 7.16 -23.73 -0.86
C ARG A 170 7.95 -23.34 0.40
N PRO A 171 9.18 -23.87 0.56
CA PRO A 171 10.07 -23.44 1.64
C PRO A 171 10.27 -21.91 1.63
N GLY A 172 10.11 -21.26 2.78
CA GLY A 172 10.13 -19.80 2.90
C GLY A 172 8.75 -19.14 2.98
N GLU A 173 7.67 -19.84 2.66
CA GLU A 173 6.33 -19.25 2.74
C GLU A 173 5.88 -19.00 4.17
N ARG A 174 5.11 -17.92 4.36
CA ARG A 174 4.66 -17.44 5.66
C ARG A 174 3.18 -17.77 5.90
N LEU A 175 2.86 -18.06 7.16
CA LEU A 175 1.52 -18.06 7.76
C LEU A 175 1.54 -17.17 9.01
N GLY A 176 0.42 -16.53 9.32
CA GLY A 176 0.22 -16.00 10.68
C GLY A 176 -0.41 -17.07 11.56
N LEU A 177 0.05 -17.19 12.81
CA LEU A 177 -0.48 -18.16 13.77
C LEU A 177 -0.80 -17.51 15.12
N LYS A 178 -1.95 -17.87 15.67
CA LYS A 178 -2.30 -17.66 17.07
C LYS A 178 -3.03 -18.90 17.58
N LEU A 179 -2.76 -19.30 18.80
CA LEU A 179 -3.35 -20.47 19.44
C LEU A 179 -4.07 -20.06 20.73
N GLY A 180 -5.19 -20.70 21.01
CA GLY A 180 -5.99 -20.49 22.22
C GLY A 180 -6.33 -21.80 22.92
N ARG A 181 -6.52 -21.76 24.23
CA ARG A 181 -7.24 -22.77 25.01
C ARG A 181 -8.26 -22.07 25.90
N GLU A 182 -9.50 -22.56 25.86
CA GLU A 182 -10.54 -22.26 26.82
C GLU A 182 -10.65 -23.39 27.85
N ASP A 183 -10.71 -23.03 29.13
CA ASP A 183 -10.88 -23.95 30.25
C ASP A 183 -12.09 -23.55 31.09
N TYR A 184 -13.04 -24.47 31.25
CA TYR A 184 -14.30 -24.24 31.98
C TYR A 184 -14.40 -25.06 33.27
N THR A 185 -13.39 -25.85 33.60
CA THR A 185 -13.43 -26.82 34.72
C THR A 185 -13.58 -26.20 36.11
N ARG A 186 -13.32 -24.89 36.27
CA ARG A 186 -13.46 -24.14 37.52
C ARG A 186 -14.77 -23.38 37.63
N GLY A 187 -15.68 -23.51 36.67
CA GLY A 187 -16.96 -22.80 36.62
C GLY A 187 -16.89 -21.41 35.98
N GLU A 188 -15.74 -20.74 36.04
CA GLU A 188 -15.43 -19.54 35.25
C GLU A 188 -14.53 -19.91 34.06
N GLN A 189 -14.69 -19.20 32.94
CA GLN A 189 -13.87 -19.36 31.75
C GLN A 189 -12.44 -18.84 32.03
N VAL A 190 -11.45 -19.70 31.83
CA VAL A 190 -10.03 -19.34 31.90
C VAL A 190 -9.42 -19.50 30.52
N LEU A 191 -8.84 -18.41 30.01
CA LEU A 191 -8.22 -18.37 28.69
C LEU A 191 -6.70 -18.45 28.80
N SER A 192 -6.08 -19.15 27.85
CA SER A 192 -4.64 -19.05 27.60
C SER A 192 -4.39 -18.94 26.10
N ALA A 193 -3.41 -18.12 25.71
CA ALA A 193 -3.11 -17.80 24.33
C ALA A 193 -1.60 -17.88 24.04
N TRP A 194 -1.28 -18.16 22.78
CA TRP A 194 0.06 -18.09 22.21
C TRP A 194 0.00 -17.30 20.88
N PRO A 195 0.95 -16.39 20.59
CA PRO A 195 2.17 -16.10 21.35
C PRO A 195 1.91 -15.34 22.67
N ALA A 196 2.89 -15.36 23.58
CA ALA A 196 2.81 -14.69 24.87
C ALA A 196 2.39 -13.21 24.73
N GLY A 197 1.45 -12.76 25.55
CA GLY A 197 0.94 -11.38 25.54
C GLY A 197 -0.10 -11.07 24.48
N SER A 198 -0.43 -12.02 23.59
CA SER A 198 -1.43 -11.80 22.53
C SER A 198 -2.86 -11.68 23.07
N SER A 199 -3.72 -10.93 22.35
CA SER A 199 -5.17 -11.07 22.50
C SER A 199 -5.61 -12.51 22.18
N TYR A 200 -6.69 -13.00 22.81
CA TYR A 200 -7.16 -14.38 22.59
C TYR A 200 -7.68 -14.61 21.17
N ALA A 201 -8.61 -13.75 20.74
CA ALA A 201 -9.15 -13.70 19.39
C ALA A 201 -8.91 -12.29 18.81
N GLY A 202 -9.07 -12.13 17.50
CA GLY A 202 -8.91 -10.84 16.83
C GLY A 202 -7.99 -10.91 15.61
N THR A 203 -7.60 -9.74 15.12
CA THR A 203 -6.82 -9.55 13.89
C THR A 203 -5.37 -9.09 14.15
N GLU A 204 -5.00 -9.00 15.42
CA GLU A 204 -3.72 -8.51 15.91
C GLU A 204 -2.93 -9.63 16.60
N ASP A 205 -1.66 -9.38 16.89
CA ASP A 205 -0.78 -10.24 17.71
C ASP A 205 -0.56 -11.68 17.20
N TYR A 206 -0.58 -11.89 15.88
CA TYR A 206 -0.22 -13.17 15.28
C TYR A 206 1.31 -13.34 15.25
N ALA A 207 1.79 -14.55 15.56
CA ALA A 207 3.16 -14.94 15.28
C ALA A 207 3.37 -15.13 13.76
N GLU A 208 4.57 -14.84 13.27
CA GLU A 208 4.99 -15.17 11.91
C GLU A 208 5.59 -16.57 11.86
N VAL A 209 4.91 -17.47 11.16
CA VAL A 209 5.37 -18.85 10.96
C VAL A 209 5.91 -19.00 9.55
N PHE A 210 7.20 -19.29 9.44
CA PHE A 210 7.86 -19.60 8.18
C PHE A 210 8.00 -21.11 8.00
N LEU A 211 7.58 -21.61 6.84
CA LEU A 211 7.62 -23.04 6.53
C LEU A 211 9.01 -23.42 6.03
N GLU A 212 9.66 -24.36 6.74
CA GLU A 212 10.99 -24.95 6.50
C GLU A 212 12.19 -24.02 6.72
N ARG A 213 12.07 -22.75 6.31
CA ARG A 213 13.11 -21.72 6.44
C ARG A 213 12.48 -20.33 6.36
N ASP A 214 13.17 -19.30 6.85
CA ASP A 214 12.71 -17.91 6.88
C ASP A 214 13.20 -17.08 5.68
N ASN A 215 13.42 -17.74 4.53
CA ASN A 215 13.91 -17.10 3.31
C ASN A 215 13.35 -17.78 2.06
N LEU A 216 12.76 -16.99 1.16
CA LEU A 216 12.21 -17.47 -0.11
C LEU A 216 13.28 -17.62 -1.19
N LEU A 217 14.44 -16.99 -1.03
CA LEU A 217 15.55 -17.14 -1.97
C LEU A 217 16.14 -18.55 -1.89
N LEU A 218 16.46 -19.09 -3.06
CA LEU A 218 17.28 -20.27 -3.20
C LEU A 218 18.74 -19.88 -3.14
N ASN A 219 19.54 -20.66 -2.42
CA ASN A 219 20.99 -20.48 -2.26
C ASN A 219 21.39 -19.01 -1.98
N PRO A 220 20.82 -18.34 -0.94
CA PRO A 220 21.01 -16.90 -0.71
C PRO A 220 22.44 -16.53 -0.27
N ASP A 221 23.27 -17.51 0.08
CA ASP A 221 24.67 -17.33 0.46
C ASP A 221 25.66 -17.81 -0.62
N LEU A 222 25.15 -18.33 -1.73
CA LEU A 222 25.90 -18.86 -2.88
C LEU A 222 26.86 -20.01 -2.55
N ARG A 223 26.68 -20.71 -1.42
CA ARG A 223 27.56 -21.82 -1.02
C ARG A 223 27.27 -23.11 -1.76
N LEU A 224 26.02 -23.33 -2.18
CA LEU A 224 25.69 -24.47 -3.03
C LEU A 224 26.20 -24.21 -4.45
N THR A 225 26.97 -25.14 -5.00
CA THR A 225 27.51 -25.04 -6.37
C THR A 225 27.08 -26.21 -7.25
N ARG A 226 26.90 -25.93 -8.55
CA ARG A 226 26.65 -26.92 -9.60
C ARG A 226 27.53 -26.55 -10.80
N ASP A 227 28.30 -27.51 -11.30
CA ASP A 227 29.24 -27.31 -12.42
C ASP A 227 30.22 -26.13 -12.21
N GLY A 228 30.70 -25.96 -10.96
CA GLY A 228 31.66 -24.92 -10.60
C GLY A 228 31.08 -23.50 -10.48
N ARG A 229 29.75 -23.36 -10.48
CA ARG A 229 29.05 -22.07 -10.33
C ARG A 229 28.06 -22.10 -9.18
N PRO A 230 27.69 -20.96 -8.57
CA PRO A 230 26.60 -20.90 -7.62
C PRO A 230 25.30 -21.46 -8.23
N ALA A 231 24.73 -22.47 -7.58
CA ALA A 231 23.45 -23.07 -8.00
C ALA A 231 22.30 -22.07 -7.83
N ASP A 232 21.21 -22.26 -8.59
CA ASP A 232 19.95 -21.49 -8.51
C ASP A 232 20.04 -19.99 -8.87
N TRP A 233 21.21 -19.51 -9.32
CA TRP A 233 21.43 -18.17 -9.82
C TRP A 233 21.91 -18.19 -11.27
N VAL A 234 21.38 -17.28 -12.09
CA VAL A 234 21.77 -17.08 -13.49
C VAL A 234 22.62 -15.82 -13.60
N PHE A 235 23.68 -15.85 -14.43
CA PHE A 235 24.63 -14.75 -14.58
C PHE A 235 24.64 -14.21 -16.02
N SER A 236 24.90 -12.91 -16.21
CA SER A 236 24.89 -12.29 -17.56
C SER A 236 25.81 -12.94 -18.57
N ARG A 237 27.00 -13.38 -18.14
CA ARG A 237 27.99 -14.08 -18.97
C ARG A 237 28.37 -15.43 -18.35
N ASP A 238 27.37 -16.16 -17.84
CA ASP A 238 27.48 -17.52 -17.31
C ASP A 238 28.79 -17.79 -16.53
N ASN A 239 29.79 -18.41 -17.17
CA ASN A 239 31.07 -18.78 -16.56
C ASN A 239 31.92 -17.58 -16.12
N ALA A 240 31.99 -16.52 -16.93
CA ALA A 240 32.93 -15.42 -16.70
C ALA A 240 32.47 -14.51 -15.57
N ASP A 241 31.15 -14.27 -15.48
CA ASP A 241 30.59 -13.39 -14.44
C ASP A 241 30.36 -14.14 -13.11
N ALA A 242 30.08 -15.44 -13.14
CA ALA A 242 29.94 -16.24 -11.91
C ALA A 242 31.22 -16.24 -11.06
N GLN A 243 32.41 -16.24 -11.69
CA GLN A 243 33.69 -16.18 -10.98
C GLN A 243 33.94 -14.84 -10.24
N LEU A 244 33.20 -13.79 -10.61
CA LEU A 244 33.27 -12.48 -9.97
C LEU A 244 32.34 -12.38 -8.75
N VAL A 245 31.52 -13.40 -8.51
CA VAL A 245 30.57 -13.45 -7.39
C VAL A 245 30.86 -14.68 -6.54
N THR A 246 31.46 -14.49 -5.37
CA THR A 246 31.96 -15.60 -4.55
C THR A 246 31.45 -15.54 -3.11
N PRO A 247 31.06 -16.68 -2.52
CA PRO A 247 30.82 -16.76 -1.09
C PRO A 247 32.15 -16.54 -0.33
N VAL A 248 32.13 -15.69 0.68
CA VAL A 248 33.29 -15.41 1.55
C VAL A 248 32.84 -15.37 3.01
N ASP A 249 33.82 -15.37 3.90
CA ASP A 249 33.62 -15.11 5.33
C ASP A 249 34.34 -13.82 5.71
N LEU A 250 33.62 -12.87 6.30
CA LEU A 250 34.16 -11.58 6.76
C LEU A 250 34.03 -11.48 8.28
N GLY A 251 35.11 -11.82 8.99
CA GLY A 251 35.16 -11.73 10.45
C GLY A 251 34.21 -12.71 11.14
N GLY A 252 34.16 -13.95 10.68
CA GLY A 252 33.31 -15.03 11.20
C GLY A 252 31.86 -14.95 10.72
N ARG A 253 31.56 -14.13 9.71
CA ARG A 253 30.20 -13.87 9.23
C ARG A 253 30.11 -14.13 7.73
N PRO A 254 29.17 -14.98 7.28
CA PRO A 254 28.96 -15.23 5.85
C PRO A 254 28.65 -13.94 5.09
N ALA A 255 29.24 -13.81 3.90
CA ALA A 255 28.98 -12.73 2.96
C ALA A 255 29.13 -13.23 1.51
N ILE A 256 28.59 -12.48 0.56
CA ILE A 256 28.85 -12.65 -0.87
C ILE A 256 29.74 -11.49 -1.31
N LYS A 257 30.91 -11.80 -1.87
CA LYS A 257 31.78 -10.84 -2.52
C LYS A 257 31.38 -10.69 -3.98
N ILE A 258 31.15 -9.46 -4.42
CA ILE A 258 30.89 -9.09 -5.82
C ILE A 258 32.04 -8.20 -6.30
N ALA A 259 32.88 -8.72 -7.18
CA ALA A 259 33.94 -7.98 -7.85
C ALA A 259 33.35 -7.23 -9.05
N GLY A 260 33.06 -5.93 -8.87
CA GLY A 260 32.47 -5.06 -9.88
C GLY A 260 33.47 -4.77 -11.01
N PRO A 261 33.27 -5.30 -12.24
CA PRO A 261 34.27 -5.22 -13.31
C PRO A 261 34.25 -3.89 -14.09
N GLY A 262 33.51 -2.89 -13.61
CA GLY A 262 33.29 -1.61 -14.30
C GLY A 262 32.40 -1.68 -15.55
N ARG A 263 31.77 -2.83 -15.79
CA ARG A 263 30.79 -3.08 -16.86
C ARG A 263 29.53 -3.72 -16.29
N TYR A 264 28.55 -3.97 -17.15
CA TYR A 264 27.38 -4.78 -16.82
C TYR A 264 27.78 -6.17 -16.31
N LEU A 265 27.32 -6.49 -15.10
CA LEU A 265 27.37 -7.80 -14.46
C LEU A 265 26.07 -7.95 -13.68
N VAL A 266 25.35 -9.05 -13.88
CA VAL A 266 24.16 -9.38 -13.09
C VAL A 266 24.17 -10.81 -12.63
N MET A 267 23.66 -11.03 -11.42
CA MET A 267 23.13 -12.31 -10.97
C MET A 267 21.62 -12.16 -10.77
N GLN A 268 20.85 -13.16 -11.20
CA GLN A 268 19.40 -13.10 -11.17
C GLN A 268 18.78 -14.44 -10.77
N GLN A 269 17.61 -14.36 -10.14
CA GLN A 269 16.82 -15.53 -9.74
C GLN A 269 15.35 -15.28 -10.07
N SER A 270 14.74 -16.26 -10.74
CA SER A 270 13.29 -16.24 -11.01
C SER A 270 12.53 -16.88 -9.86
N GLN A 271 11.45 -16.24 -9.45
CA GLN A 271 10.60 -16.65 -8.34
C GLN A 271 9.14 -16.71 -8.79
N ARG A 272 8.41 -17.71 -8.30
CA ARG A 272 6.95 -17.83 -8.45
C ARG A 272 6.29 -17.58 -7.10
N LEU A 273 6.26 -16.33 -6.68
CA LEU A 273 5.71 -15.91 -5.40
C LEU A 273 4.17 -16.02 -5.38
N LEU A 274 3.55 -15.85 -4.22
CA LEU A 274 2.09 -15.75 -4.17
C LEU A 274 1.64 -14.46 -4.88
N PRO A 275 0.57 -14.51 -5.68
CA PRO A 275 0.10 -13.35 -6.43
C PRO A 275 -0.52 -12.30 -5.50
N ARG A 276 -0.40 -11.02 -5.89
CA ARG A 276 -0.97 -9.86 -5.17
C ARG A 276 -0.59 -9.82 -3.68
N ARG A 277 0.70 -10.08 -3.39
CA ARG A 277 1.32 -10.01 -2.06
C ARG A 277 2.45 -9.00 -2.04
N ASP A 278 2.69 -8.43 -0.86
CA ASP A 278 3.85 -7.58 -0.64
C ASP A 278 5.03 -8.42 -0.14
N TYR A 279 6.22 -8.09 -0.64
CA TYR A 279 7.47 -8.76 -0.29
C TYR A 279 8.55 -7.74 0.04
N LEU A 280 9.49 -8.15 0.88
CA LEU A 280 10.66 -7.38 1.26
C LEU A 280 11.93 -8.16 0.93
N LEU A 281 12.73 -7.63 0.02
CA LEU A 281 14.12 -8.05 -0.18
C LEU A 281 15.00 -7.21 0.74
N SER A 282 15.62 -7.82 1.75
CA SER A 282 16.49 -7.15 2.71
C SER A 282 17.93 -7.65 2.57
N MET A 283 18.88 -6.75 2.79
CA MET A 283 20.30 -7.07 2.75
C MET A 283 21.11 -5.99 3.48
N ARG A 284 22.37 -6.29 3.72
CA ARG A 284 23.35 -5.32 4.19
C ARG A 284 24.51 -5.27 3.21
N VAL A 285 24.93 -4.07 2.82
CA VAL A 285 25.93 -3.87 1.76
C VAL A 285 27.06 -2.97 2.24
N SER A 286 28.30 -3.34 1.93
CA SER A 286 29.48 -2.48 2.10
C SER A 286 30.42 -2.60 0.89
N GLY A 287 31.37 -1.68 0.77
CA GLY A 287 32.45 -1.75 -0.22
C GLY A 287 32.40 -0.65 -1.27
N THR A 288 33.28 -0.77 -2.26
CA THR A 288 33.68 0.29 -3.19
C THR A 288 32.98 0.24 -4.54
N ALA A 289 32.33 -0.86 -4.91
CA ALA A 289 31.58 -0.96 -6.17
C ALA A 289 30.10 -0.58 -5.97
N PRO A 290 29.51 0.26 -6.85
CA PRO A 290 28.08 0.49 -6.80
C PRO A 290 27.33 -0.81 -7.15
N LEU A 291 26.18 -1.04 -6.52
CA LEU A 291 25.29 -2.14 -6.86
C LEU A 291 23.87 -1.61 -7.10
N TYR A 292 23.12 -2.29 -7.95
CA TYR A 292 21.68 -2.12 -8.02
C TYR A 292 20.97 -3.44 -7.72
N PHE A 293 19.79 -3.31 -7.15
CA PHE A 293 18.84 -4.37 -6.85
C PHE A 293 17.56 -4.04 -7.62
N ARG A 294 16.98 -5.03 -8.28
CA ARG A 294 15.77 -4.85 -9.09
C ARG A 294 14.84 -6.03 -8.94
N THR A 295 13.56 -5.75 -8.84
CA THR A 295 12.49 -6.72 -9.06
C THR A 295 11.73 -6.37 -10.33
N ARG A 296 11.18 -7.38 -11.02
CA ARG A 296 10.23 -7.20 -12.12
C ARG A 296 9.02 -8.10 -11.93
N CYS A 297 7.83 -7.52 -11.98
CA CYS A 297 6.55 -8.22 -11.82
C CYS A 297 5.54 -7.78 -12.90
N VAL A 298 4.72 -8.70 -13.42
CA VAL A 298 3.61 -8.36 -14.34
C VAL A 298 2.35 -8.13 -13.53
N LEU A 299 2.01 -6.87 -13.25
CA LEU A 299 0.95 -6.51 -12.32
C LEU A 299 -0.43 -7.02 -12.76
N GLU A 300 -0.77 -6.83 -14.04
CA GLU A 300 -2.06 -7.25 -14.61
C GLU A 300 -1.83 -8.03 -15.92
N PRO A 301 -2.78 -8.91 -16.32
CA PRO A 301 -2.70 -9.65 -17.57
C PRO A 301 -2.51 -8.72 -18.78
N GLY A 302 -1.65 -9.11 -19.73
CA GLY A 302 -1.44 -8.37 -20.97
C GLY A 302 -0.65 -7.06 -20.86
N HIS A 303 -0.10 -6.73 -19.69
CA HIS A 303 0.72 -5.52 -19.47
C HIS A 303 2.22 -5.86 -19.37
N ASP A 304 3.06 -4.86 -19.62
CA ASP A 304 4.51 -4.97 -19.41
C ASP A 304 4.87 -5.17 -17.93
N SER A 305 6.03 -5.79 -17.69
CA SER A 305 6.55 -5.94 -16.34
C SER A 305 6.85 -4.58 -15.71
N THR A 306 6.32 -4.32 -14.51
CA THR A 306 6.71 -3.20 -13.67
C THR A 306 8.02 -3.54 -12.96
N ARG A 307 8.98 -2.59 -12.96
CA ARG A 307 10.24 -2.72 -12.22
C ARG A 307 10.19 -1.94 -10.90
N THR A 308 10.88 -2.44 -9.88
CA THR A 308 11.19 -1.68 -8.67
C THR A 308 12.69 -1.76 -8.44
N ASP A 309 13.35 -0.61 -8.30
CA ASP A 309 14.80 -0.49 -8.26
C ASP A 309 15.27 0.07 -6.91
N LEU A 310 16.40 -0.43 -6.43
CA LEU A 310 17.15 0.11 -5.30
C LEU A 310 18.63 0.19 -5.66
N GLN A 311 19.27 1.32 -5.41
CA GLN A 311 20.69 1.52 -5.68
C GLN A 311 21.48 1.62 -4.38
N TYR A 312 22.64 0.96 -4.36
CA TYR A 312 23.66 1.10 -3.34
C TYR A 312 24.74 2.07 -3.84
N ARG A 313 24.95 3.16 -3.08
CA ARG A 313 26.11 4.04 -3.24
C ARG A 313 27.25 3.51 -2.36
N PRO A 314 28.49 3.39 -2.88
CA PRO A 314 29.63 2.88 -2.13
C PRO A 314 29.84 3.56 -0.76
N ALA A 315 30.08 2.76 0.26
CA ALA A 315 30.34 3.17 1.63
C ALA A 315 31.30 2.19 2.32
N GLU A 316 32.17 2.71 3.18
CA GLU A 316 33.07 1.89 4.00
C GLU A 316 32.28 1.11 5.06
N GLN A 317 31.27 1.74 5.66
CA GLN A 317 30.41 1.12 6.64
C GLN A 317 29.27 0.34 5.98
N GLU A 318 28.82 -0.70 6.68
CA GLU A 318 27.76 -1.57 6.21
C GLU A 318 26.39 -0.87 6.27
N VAL A 319 25.78 -0.68 5.11
CA VAL A 319 24.49 0.00 4.92
C VAL A 319 23.37 -1.04 4.85
N PRO A 320 22.37 -1.00 5.75
CA PRO A 320 21.16 -1.81 5.61
C PRO A 320 20.31 -1.27 4.46
N LEU A 321 19.89 -2.17 3.57
CA LEU A 321 19.08 -1.87 2.40
C LEU A 321 17.84 -2.77 2.39
N ALA A 322 16.72 -2.24 1.90
CA ALA A 322 15.46 -2.97 1.85
C ALA A 322 14.63 -2.54 0.64
N LEU A 323 14.41 -3.44 -0.32
CA LEU A 323 13.59 -3.23 -1.51
C LEU A 323 12.23 -3.90 -1.28
N ARG A 324 11.17 -3.10 -1.14
CA ARG A 324 9.79 -3.60 -1.06
C ARG A 324 9.13 -3.58 -2.43
N PHE A 325 8.40 -4.64 -2.76
CA PHE A 325 7.65 -4.72 -4.00
C PHE A 325 6.37 -5.53 -3.82
N THR A 326 5.42 -5.36 -4.75
CA THR A 326 4.16 -6.11 -4.78
C THR A 326 4.17 -7.02 -5.99
N THR A 327 3.79 -8.28 -5.80
CA THR A 327 3.63 -9.23 -6.91
C THR A 327 2.34 -8.97 -7.68
N GLY A 328 2.40 -9.27 -8.98
CA GLY A 328 1.24 -9.14 -9.85
C GLY A 328 0.27 -10.31 -9.79
N HIS A 329 -0.60 -10.37 -10.80
CA HIS A 329 -1.69 -11.34 -10.88
C HIS A 329 -1.25 -12.82 -10.88
N ASP A 330 -0.06 -13.14 -11.38
CA ASP A 330 0.45 -14.52 -11.52
C ASP A 330 1.61 -14.86 -10.57
N GLY A 331 2.06 -13.88 -9.78
CA GLY A 331 3.16 -14.04 -8.83
C GLY A 331 4.55 -14.18 -9.45
N GLN A 332 4.70 -14.11 -10.78
CA GLN A 332 6.02 -14.21 -11.41
C GLN A 332 6.87 -12.98 -11.08
N THR A 333 8.07 -13.23 -10.55
CA THR A 333 9.00 -12.20 -10.11
C THR A 333 10.41 -12.55 -10.56
N LEU A 334 11.07 -11.63 -11.25
CA LEU A 334 12.50 -11.71 -11.52
C LEU A 334 13.25 -10.79 -10.56
N LEU A 335 14.16 -11.36 -9.76
CA LEU A 335 15.08 -10.60 -8.90
C LEU A 335 16.44 -10.49 -9.57
N ILE A 336 17.04 -9.30 -9.53
CA ILE A 336 18.31 -8.98 -10.18
C ILE A 336 19.18 -8.20 -9.20
N ILE A 337 20.45 -8.61 -9.09
CA ILE A 337 21.49 -7.92 -8.33
C ILE A 337 22.68 -7.73 -9.27
N GLY A 338 23.21 -6.51 -9.39
CA GLY A 338 24.31 -6.30 -10.31
C GLY A 338 24.89 -4.89 -10.38
N THR A 339 25.69 -4.67 -11.41
CA THR A 339 26.32 -3.40 -11.79
C THR A 339 25.81 -2.94 -13.15
N VAL A 340 25.87 -1.63 -13.41
CA VAL A 340 25.54 -1.05 -14.73
C VAL A 340 26.81 -0.77 -15.54
N ASP A 341 26.69 -0.60 -16.85
CA ASP A 341 27.82 -0.19 -17.68
C ASP A 341 28.38 1.17 -17.24
N GLY A 342 29.72 1.30 -17.23
CA GLY A 342 30.41 2.50 -16.77
C GLY A 342 30.47 2.68 -15.24
N SER A 343 30.06 1.67 -14.46
CA SER A 343 30.25 1.66 -13.01
C SER A 343 31.73 1.74 -12.63
N ALA A 344 32.05 2.26 -11.44
CA ALA A 344 33.41 2.19 -10.91
C ALA A 344 33.84 0.73 -10.68
N VAL A 345 35.09 0.41 -11.02
CA VAL A 345 35.71 -0.88 -10.69
C VAL A 345 35.92 -0.95 -9.18
N GLY A 346 35.53 -2.05 -8.55
CA GLY A 346 35.64 -2.17 -7.10
C GLY A 346 35.16 -3.53 -6.57
N THR A 347 34.96 -3.61 -5.27
CA THR A 347 34.40 -4.81 -4.62
C THR A 347 33.34 -4.40 -3.62
N SER A 348 32.22 -5.11 -3.64
CA SER A 348 31.15 -4.96 -2.66
C SER A 348 30.81 -6.28 -2.01
N TYR A 349 30.33 -6.20 -0.78
CA TYR A 349 30.01 -7.34 0.05
C TYR A 349 28.54 -7.28 0.45
N LEU A 350 27.83 -8.37 0.22
CA LEU A 350 26.42 -8.53 0.54
C LEU A 350 26.26 -9.50 1.70
N ARG A 351 25.53 -9.11 2.74
CA ARG A 351 25.23 -9.95 3.91
C ARG A 351 23.73 -9.99 4.14
N GLU A 352 23.26 -11.06 4.79
CA GLU A 352 21.87 -11.21 5.24
C GLU A 352 20.84 -11.02 4.10
N LEU A 353 21.17 -11.52 2.91
CA LEU A 353 20.29 -11.46 1.74
C LEU A 353 19.05 -12.32 1.96
N THR A 354 17.91 -11.67 2.18
CA THR A 354 16.66 -12.32 2.55
C THR A 354 15.51 -11.81 1.70
N LEU A 355 14.64 -12.72 1.24
CA LEU A 355 13.35 -12.39 0.65
C LEU A 355 12.26 -13.00 1.51
N ARG A 356 11.38 -12.15 2.05
CA ARG A 356 10.25 -12.57 2.89
C ARG A 356 8.95 -11.94 2.42
N GLU A 357 7.85 -12.66 2.60
CA GLU A 357 6.53 -12.03 2.52
C GLU A 357 6.44 -10.96 3.60
N ALA A 358 5.91 -9.80 3.25
CA ALA A 358 5.78 -8.67 4.15
C ALA A 358 4.30 -8.33 4.33
N ASP A 359 3.95 -7.80 5.48
CA ASP A 359 2.58 -7.33 5.69
C ASP A 359 2.23 -6.23 4.69
N HIS A 360 0.99 -6.31 4.21
CA HIS A 360 0.42 -5.28 3.36
C HIS A 360 0.28 -3.98 4.17
N ARG A 361 0.96 -2.93 3.72
CA ARG A 361 0.87 -1.60 4.36
C ARG A 361 0.36 -0.58 3.36
N GLU A 362 -0.89 -0.19 3.54
CA GLU A 362 -1.52 0.77 2.64
C GLU A 362 -0.93 2.18 2.82
N ALA A 363 -0.71 2.60 4.07
CA ALA A 363 -0.13 3.89 4.40
C ALA A 363 0.89 3.82 5.55
N SER A 364 1.81 4.78 5.61
CA SER A 364 2.70 5.04 6.76
C SER A 364 2.53 6.47 7.28
N GLY A 365 2.85 6.68 8.55
CA GLY A 365 2.66 7.96 9.23
C GLY A 365 1.21 8.20 9.67
N GLN A 366 0.97 9.23 10.47
CA GLN A 366 -0.36 9.53 11.04
C GLN A 366 -1.28 10.16 9.99
N ALA A 367 -2.54 9.71 9.93
CA ALA A 367 -3.62 10.40 9.20
C ALA A 367 -4.01 11.71 9.92
N ILE A 368 -4.66 12.65 9.24
CA ILE A 368 -5.10 13.90 9.87
C ILE A 368 -6.27 13.60 10.81
N PRO A 369 -6.12 13.75 12.14
CA PRO A 369 -7.20 13.43 13.07
C PRO A 369 -8.27 14.52 13.05
N LEU A 370 -9.53 14.11 12.94
CA LEU A 370 -10.65 15.03 13.09
C LEU A 370 -11.13 15.05 14.55
N PRO A 371 -11.22 16.22 15.20
CA PRO A 371 -11.83 16.35 16.51
C PRO A 371 -13.34 16.09 16.46
N ALA A 372 -13.85 15.40 17.48
CA ALA A 372 -15.28 15.12 17.61
C ALA A 372 -16.11 16.42 17.64
N GLY A 373 -17.14 16.48 16.79
CA GLY A 373 -18.12 17.59 16.74
C GLY A 373 -17.61 18.97 16.30
N ARG A 374 -16.29 19.20 16.22
CA ARG A 374 -15.71 20.49 15.83
C ARG A 374 -15.45 20.56 14.33
N LEU A 375 -15.77 21.70 13.72
CA LEU A 375 -15.44 21.96 12.32
C LEU A 375 -13.92 22.07 12.15
N THR A 376 -13.38 21.22 11.30
CA THR A 376 -11.99 21.28 10.86
C THR A 376 -11.96 21.63 9.38
N GLU A 377 -11.17 22.63 9.01
CA GLU A 377 -10.90 22.92 7.60
C GLU A 377 -9.55 22.33 7.21
N ILE A 378 -9.56 21.51 6.17
CA ILE A 378 -8.36 20.98 5.54
C ILE A 378 -8.32 21.56 4.13
N ARG A 379 -7.23 22.27 3.80
CA ARG A 379 -7.05 22.92 2.51
C ARG A 379 -5.86 22.35 1.78
N ARG A 380 -6.08 21.76 0.60
CA ARG A 380 -4.99 21.43 -0.33
C ARG A 380 -4.35 22.74 -0.80
N LEU A 381 -3.06 22.91 -0.48
CA LEU A 381 -2.29 24.07 -0.91
C LEU A 381 -1.89 23.90 -2.38
N LEU A 382 -2.25 24.87 -3.21
CA LEU A 382 -1.92 24.86 -4.63
C LEU A 382 -0.45 25.27 -4.83
N LEU A 383 0.14 24.74 -5.91
CA LEU A 383 1.48 25.11 -6.32
C LEU A 383 1.44 26.09 -7.49
N ALA A 384 2.30 27.09 -7.45
CA ALA A 384 2.59 27.92 -8.61
C ALA A 384 3.60 27.25 -9.56
N ASP A 385 4.47 26.39 -9.00
CA ASP A 385 5.64 25.86 -9.69
C ASP A 385 6.12 24.53 -9.08
N CYS A 386 6.51 23.60 -9.94
CA CYS A 386 7.14 22.33 -9.56
C CYS A 386 8.34 22.10 -10.49
N ARG A 387 9.55 22.17 -9.92
CA ARG A 387 10.80 22.15 -10.66
C ARG A 387 11.74 21.07 -10.17
N LEU A 388 12.55 20.60 -11.11
CA LEU A 388 13.76 19.85 -10.85
C LEU A 388 14.96 20.77 -11.07
N SER A 389 16.17 20.30 -10.75
CA SER A 389 17.41 21.07 -10.92
C SER A 389 17.61 21.67 -12.33
N ARG A 390 16.99 21.11 -13.36
CA ARG A 390 17.11 21.53 -14.77
C ARG A 390 15.89 22.26 -15.33
N GLY A 391 14.81 22.44 -14.58
CA GLY A 391 13.65 23.21 -15.05
C GLY A 391 12.31 22.73 -14.51
N PHE A 392 11.26 23.36 -15.03
CA PHE A 392 9.88 23.00 -14.71
C PHE A 392 9.54 21.61 -15.23
N CYS A 393 8.90 20.80 -14.39
CA CYS A 393 8.42 19.46 -14.73
C CYS A 393 6.90 19.33 -14.55
N GLY A 394 6.30 20.07 -13.60
CA GLY A 394 4.85 20.05 -13.36
C GLY A 394 4.30 18.82 -12.63
N SER A 395 4.91 17.64 -12.80
CA SER A 395 4.69 16.46 -11.95
C SER A 395 5.73 16.44 -10.81
N PRO A 396 5.44 15.85 -9.64
CA PRO A 396 4.29 14.99 -9.30
C PRO A 396 3.21 15.73 -8.50
N VAL A 397 2.64 16.82 -9.02
CA VAL A 397 1.66 17.65 -8.27
C VAL A 397 0.32 17.84 -9.00
N ASP A 398 0.13 17.16 -10.12
CA ASP A 398 -1.10 17.14 -10.92
C ASP A 398 -2.20 16.25 -10.33
N GLY A 399 -1.89 15.47 -9.27
CA GLY A 399 -2.87 14.62 -8.58
C GLY A 399 -3.08 13.25 -9.24
N THR A 400 -2.18 12.83 -10.13
CA THR A 400 -2.16 11.49 -10.71
C THR A 400 -1.11 10.62 -10.01
N THR A 401 -1.17 9.31 -10.25
CA THR A 401 -0.02 8.42 -9.99
C THR A 401 0.51 7.81 -11.29
N ASN A 402 0.13 8.36 -12.43
CA ASN A 402 0.48 7.90 -13.77
C ASN A 402 0.84 9.10 -14.67
N SER A 403 1.98 9.73 -14.37
CA SER A 403 2.48 10.92 -15.08
C SER A 403 3.10 10.54 -16.43
N TYR A 404 2.89 11.37 -17.46
CA TYR A 404 3.50 11.14 -18.78
C TYR A 404 4.91 11.73 -18.89
N GLY A 405 5.79 11.01 -19.58
CA GLY A 405 7.06 11.53 -20.07
C GLY A 405 7.00 12.10 -21.49
N TRP A 406 8.14 12.56 -22.00
CA TRP A 406 8.23 13.16 -23.34
C TRP A 406 7.92 12.20 -24.49
N ASN A 407 8.07 10.91 -24.25
CA ASN A 407 7.80 9.83 -25.20
C ASN A 407 6.40 9.20 -24.99
N ALA A 408 5.49 9.88 -24.28
CA ALA A 408 4.17 9.39 -23.87
C ALA A 408 4.16 8.10 -23.02
N MET A 409 5.32 7.62 -22.57
CA MET A 409 5.39 6.53 -21.60
C MET A 409 5.18 7.08 -20.19
N ARG A 410 4.71 6.22 -19.28
CA ARG A 410 4.64 6.57 -17.85
C ARG A 410 6.04 6.89 -17.34
N TRP A 411 6.18 8.02 -16.66
CA TRP A 411 7.45 8.48 -16.14
C TRP A 411 7.28 9.21 -14.82
N GLU A 412 7.62 8.53 -13.73
CA GLU A 412 7.46 9.05 -12.37
C GLU A 412 8.81 9.47 -11.79
N TYR A 413 8.80 10.44 -10.89
CA TYR A 413 10.04 10.94 -10.31
C TYR A 413 10.76 9.85 -9.47
N GLY A 414 12.08 9.76 -9.65
CA GLY A 414 12.90 8.64 -9.17
C GLY A 414 13.12 7.53 -10.21
N MET A 415 12.41 7.52 -11.34
CA MET A 415 12.83 6.74 -12.51
C MET A 415 14.02 7.42 -13.21
N GLY A 416 14.92 6.64 -13.82
CA GLY A 416 16.08 7.20 -14.52
C GLY A 416 15.67 8.25 -15.58
N GLY A 417 16.21 9.47 -15.44
CA GLY A 417 15.90 10.61 -16.30
C GLY A 417 14.52 11.26 -16.09
N ALA A 418 13.72 10.80 -15.13
CA ALA A 418 12.36 11.31 -14.91
C ALA A 418 12.32 12.83 -14.73
N GLY A 419 11.40 13.45 -15.45
CA GLY A 419 11.23 14.90 -15.51
C GLY A 419 12.30 15.66 -16.30
N ALA A 420 13.23 14.97 -16.96
CA ALA A 420 14.06 15.59 -17.99
C ALA A 420 13.31 15.59 -19.32
N GLY A 421 13.07 16.76 -19.92
CA GLY A 421 12.50 16.86 -21.26
C GLY A 421 13.29 16.06 -22.31
N VAL A 422 14.62 15.95 -22.14
CA VAL A 422 15.53 15.17 -23.01
C VAL A 422 16.67 14.56 -22.20
N GLY A 423 16.52 13.40 -21.56
CA GLY A 423 17.63 12.52 -21.14
C GLY A 423 18.81 13.10 -20.33
N TYR A 424 18.71 14.31 -19.78
CA TYR A 424 19.81 14.98 -19.08
C TYR A 424 19.89 14.49 -17.64
N GLY A 425 20.64 13.40 -17.40
CA GLY A 425 20.79 12.76 -16.09
C GLY A 425 21.74 13.47 -15.10
N TRP A 426 21.85 14.80 -15.12
CA TRP A 426 22.75 15.51 -14.21
C TRP A 426 22.27 15.36 -12.76
N GLY A 427 23.14 14.82 -11.89
CA GLY A 427 22.77 14.50 -10.51
C GLY A 427 21.62 13.51 -10.37
N ASN A 428 21.32 12.71 -11.41
CA ASN A 428 20.13 11.85 -11.50
C ASN A 428 18.80 12.60 -11.26
N ASN A 429 18.76 13.90 -11.56
CA ASN A 429 17.66 14.81 -11.23
C ASN A 429 17.30 14.84 -9.75
N GLU A 430 18.25 14.59 -8.83
CA GLU A 430 18.04 14.66 -7.38
C GLU A 430 17.54 16.06 -6.96
N GLY A 431 16.44 16.11 -6.18
CA GLY A 431 15.75 17.34 -5.79
C GLY A 431 14.45 17.59 -6.57
N VAL A 432 13.31 17.61 -5.86
CA VAL A 432 12.05 18.19 -6.35
C VAL A 432 11.74 19.44 -5.55
N HIS A 433 11.54 20.56 -6.22
CA HIS A 433 11.33 21.87 -5.63
C HIS A 433 9.92 22.35 -5.89
N LEU A 434 9.22 22.65 -4.80
CA LEU A 434 7.80 22.97 -4.79
C LEU A 434 7.64 24.41 -4.34
N THR A 435 7.04 25.25 -5.18
CA THR A 435 6.67 26.62 -4.81
C THR A 435 5.15 26.69 -4.68
N LEU A 436 4.69 27.00 -3.47
CA LEU A 436 3.29 27.24 -3.19
C LEU A 436 2.81 28.51 -3.88
N ALA A 437 1.53 28.53 -4.29
CA ALA A 437 0.92 29.71 -4.90
C ALA A 437 0.89 30.93 -3.96
N GLU A 438 0.91 30.68 -2.65
CA GLU A 438 0.97 31.68 -1.60
C GLU A 438 1.75 31.13 -0.40
N GLU A 439 2.32 32.01 0.42
CA GLU A 439 2.92 31.57 1.69
C GLU A 439 1.82 31.03 2.61
N SER A 440 2.02 29.81 3.13
CA SER A 440 1.02 29.10 3.91
C SER A 440 1.64 28.33 5.06
N ALA A 441 0.84 28.08 6.09
CA ALA A 441 1.19 27.21 7.20
C ALA A 441 0.97 25.75 6.79
N VAL A 442 2.05 25.07 6.40
CA VAL A 442 2.04 23.66 6.02
C VAL A 442 1.87 22.83 7.29
N ALA A 443 0.73 22.16 7.42
CA ALA A 443 0.39 21.35 8.59
C ALA A 443 0.52 19.84 8.31
N ALA A 444 0.28 19.41 7.07
CA ALA A 444 0.48 18.03 6.67
C ALA A 444 0.98 17.90 5.23
N VAL A 445 1.72 16.83 4.95
CA VAL A 445 2.17 16.46 3.60
C VAL A 445 1.89 14.98 3.38
N GLN A 446 1.29 14.63 2.25
CA GLN A 446 1.08 13.26 1.81
C GLN A 446 1.81 13.03 0.50
N ILE A 447 2.52 11.91 0.41
CA ILE A 447 3.18 11.47 -0.82
C ILE A 447 2.72 10.07 -1.21
N ARG A 448 2.69 9.78 -2.52
CA ARG A 448 2.31 8.46 -3.06
C ARG A 448 3.40 7.87 -3.94
N GLY A 449 3.43 6.53 -3.97
CA GLY A 449 4.30 5.75 -4.86
C GLY A 449 5.43 4.98 -4.18
N GLY A 450 5.35 4.81 -2.85
CA GLY A 450 6.28 3.93 -2.12
C GLY A 450 7.61 4.56 -1.74
N VAL A 451 7.87 5.79 -2.15
CA VAL A 451 9.19 6.41 -2.04
C VAL A 451 9.57 6.76 -0.60
N ARG A 452 10.79 6.39 -0.21
CA ARG A 452 11.52 6.94 0.93
C ARG A 452 12.10 8.28 0.52
N GLY A 453 12.08 9.28 1.38
CA GLY A 453 12.60 10.60 1.03
C GLY A 453 12.57 11.60 2.17
N LYS A 454 13.25 12.73 1.99
CA LYS A 454 13.39 13.77 3.01
C LYS A 454 12.79 15.09 2.52
N LEU A 455 11.88 15.64 3.33
CA LEU A 455 11.23 16.92 3.10
C LEU A 455 12.01 18.03 3.81
N TYR A 456 12.39 19.04 3.05
CA TYR A 456 13.10 20.23 3.51
C TYR A 456 12.25 21.48 3.32
N GLY A 457 12.52 22.47 4.16
CA GLY A 457 12.00 23.83 4.00
C GLY A 457 12.65 24.58 2.84
N ALA A 458 12.54 25.91 2.88
CA ALA A 458 13.15 26.77 1.88
C ALA A 458 14.69 26.68 1.96
N GLY A 459 15.32 26.39 0.82
CA GLY A 459 16.77 26.38 0.65
C GLY A 459 17.24 27.30 -0.48
N ALA A 460 18.56 27.51 -0.56
CA ALA A 460 19.19 28.29 -1.61
C ALA A 460 19.65 27.44 -2.82
N ALA A 461 19.79 26.12 -2.66
CA ALA A 461 20.33 25.22 -3.67
C ALA A 461 19.25 24.29 -4.29
N TYR A 462 19.49 23.88 -5.54
CA TYR A 462 18.61 23.02 -6.33
C TYR A 462 19.10 21.57 -6.47
N ASP A 463 20.36 21.31 -6.15
CA ASP A 463 21.03 20.03 -6.38
C ASP A 463 21.37 19.29 -5.07
N HIS A 464 21.20 19.97 -3.93
CA HIS A 464 21.33 19.44 -2.59
C HIS A 464 20.55 20.35 -1.61
N PRO A 465 20.21 19.89 -0.40
CA PRO A 465 19.42 20.69 0.54
C PRO A 465 20.17 21.90 1.14
N ALA A 466 21.51 21.94 1.05
CA ALA A 466 22.36 22.96 1.68
C ALA A 466 22.02 23.15 3.18
N ASP A 467 21.69 24.36 3.59
CA ASP A 467 21.29 24.76 4.95
C ASP A 467 19.77 24.69 5.19
N ALA A 468 18.98 24.19 4.22
CA ALA A 468 17.54 24.09 4.37
C ALA A 468 17.18 23.18 5.57
N PRO A 469 16.21 23.59 6.41
CA PRO A 469 15.83 22.81 7.58
C PRO A 469 15.11 21.53 7.14
N LEU A 470 15.52 20.38 7.69
CA LEU A 470 14.80 19.13 7.54
C LEU A 470 13.48 19.21 8.31
N ILE A 471 12.36 19.01 7.62
CA ILE A 471 11.01 19.03 8.19
C ILE A 471 10.55 17.62 8.55
N HIS A 472 10.77 16.64 7.66
CA HIS A 472 10.30 15.27 7.85
C HIS A 472 11.09 14.25 7.01
N GLU A 473 11.16 13.00 7.47
CA GLU A 473 11.71 11.88 6.71
C GLU A 473 10.64 10.81 6.51
N PHE A 474 10.28 10.57 5.25
CA PHE A 474 9.33 9.55 4.84
C PHE A 474 10.05 8.19 4.75
N PRO A 475 9.56 7.14 5.43
CA PRO A 475 10.25 5.85 5.52
C PRO A 475 10.21 5.02 4.23
N GLY A 476 9.26 5.30 3.33
CA GLY A 476 8.99 4.51 2.13
C GLY A 476 8.31 3.16 2.43
N GLY A 477 8.11 2.35 1.39
CA GLY A 477 7.58 0.99 1.52
C GLY A 477 6.07 0.89 1.81
N THR A 478 5.30 1.95 1.56
CA THR A 478 3.83 1.96 1.65
C THR A 478 3.23 2.68 0.45
N ARG A 479 2.00 2.37 0.03
CA ARG A 479 1.39 3.06 -1.14
C ARG A 479 1.29 4.58 -0.92
N ARG A 480 1.02 4.98 0.32
CA ARG A 480 0.98 6.38 0.77
C ARG A 480 1.89 6.59 1.98
N SER A 481 2.54 7.74 2.09
CA SER A 481 3.28 8.15 3.29
C SER A 481 2.81 9.52 3.74
N ARG A 482 2.65 9.71 5.05
CA ARG A 482 1.99 10.87 5.65
C ARG A 482 2.92 11.53 6.66
N ALA A 483 3.06 12.84 6.55
CA ALA A 483 3.71 13.69 7.53
C ALA A 483 2.65 14.62 8.12
N LEU A 484 2.23 14.37 9.36
CA LEU A 484 1.47 15.34 10.15
C LEU A 484 2.47 16.10 11.03
N LEU A 485 2.57 17.41 10.85
CA LEU A 485 3.56 18.23 11.53
C LEU A 485 3.00 18.71 12.88
N ALA A 486 3.71 18.42 13.96
CA ALA A 486 3.33 18.88 15.30
C ALA A 486 3.25 20.42 15.38
N HIS A 487 4.10 21.11 14.62
CA HIS A 487 4.09 22.55 14.45
C HIS A 487 4.05 22.88 12.97
N PRO A 488 2.96 23.51 12.46
CA PRO A 488 2.88 23.90 11.07
C PRO A 488 4.04 24.80 10.65
N VAL A 489 4.65 24.50 9.49
CA VAL A 489 5.77 25.26 8.96
C VAL A 489 5.25 26.32 8.00
N ARG A 490 5.43 27.59 8.34
CA ARG A 490 5.08 28.71 7.45
C ARG A 490 6.16 28.87 6.38
N THR A 491 5.79 28.64 5.13
CA THR A 491 6.70 28.73 3.98
C THR A 491 5.94 28.92 2.68
N SER A 492 6.63 29.37 1.63
CA SER A 492 6.18 29.30 0.24
C SER A 492 6.98 28.29 -0.58
N ARG A 493 8.04 27.70 -0.01
CA ARG A 493 8.95 26.77 -0.69
C ARG A 493 9.23 25.53 0.14
N LEU A 494 9.20 24.38 -0.53
CA LEU A 494 9.55 23.08 0.03
C LEU A 494 10.43 22.34 -0.99
N SER A 495 11.23 21.38 -0.52
CA SER A 495 12.00 20.52 -1.41
C SER A 495 12.08 19.08 -0.91
N LEU A 496 12.07 18.12 -1.83
CA LEU A 496 12.20 16.69 -1.53
C LEU A 496 13.52 16.17 -2.09
N PHE A 497 14.33 15.56 -1.23
CA PHE A 497 15.66 15.03 -1.55
C PHE A 497 15.84 13.59 -1.03
N GLY A 498 16.90 12.92 -1.48
CA GLY A 498 17.28 11.60 -0.99
C GLY A 498 16.24 10.52 -1.30
N LEU A 499 15.62 10.58 -2.48
CA LEU A 499 14.56 9.65 -2.84
C LEU A 499 15.09 8.24 -3.12
N ALA A 500 14.47 7.23 -2.52
CA ALA A 500 14.83 5.82 -2.66
C ALA A 500 13.62 4.88 -2.50
N ASP A 501 13.80 3.59 -2.81
CA ASP A 501 12.87 2.48 -2.52
C ASP A 501 11.45 2.57 -3.13
N GLY A 502 11.24 3.51 -4.05
CA GLY A 502 9.97 3.73 -4.74
C GLY A 502 10.05 4.93 -5.69
N HIS A 503 8.88 5.39 -6.15
CA HIS A 503 8.77 6.56 -7.02
C HIS A 503 7.90 7.64 -6.37
N LEU A 504 8.25 8.90 -6.54
CA LEU A 504 7.40 10.00 -6.14
C LEU A 504 6.40 10.26 -7.26
N THR A 505 5.19 9.73 -7.07
CA THR A 505 4.14 9.78 -8.10
C THR A 505 3.13 10.89 -7.86
N ASP A 506 2.94 11.29 -6.59
CA ASP A 506 2.08 12.41 -6.21
C ASP A 506 2.58 13.06 -4.90
N VAL A 507 2.42 14.36 -4.78
CA VAL A 507 2.65 15.15 -3.57
C VAL A 507 1.44 16.07 -3.32
N GLN A 508 0.85 15.95 -2.15
CA GLN A 508 -0.21 16.85 -1.68
C GLN A 508 0.17 17.48 -0.35
N ILE A 509 -0.04 18.78 -0.25
CA ILE A 509 0.37 19.61 0.88
C ILE A 509 -0.90 20.25 1.44
N PHE A 510 -1.05 20.22 2.76
CA PHE A 510 -2.26 20.65 3.43
C PHE A 510 -1.98 21.70 4.50
N ALA A 511 -2.82 22.73 4.54
CA ALA A 511 -3.06 23.51 5.74
C ALA A 511 -4.25 22.93 6.49
N VAL A 512 -4.20 22.98 7.82
CA VAL A 512 -5.27 22.51 8.71
C VAL A 512 -5.59 23.61 9.71
N SER A 513 -6.88 23.93 9.87
CA SER A 513 -7.35 24.95 10.79
C SER A 513 -8.69 24.56 11.43
N GLN A 514 -9.06 25.24 12.51
CA GLN A 514 -10.38 25.15 13.14
C GLN A 514 -11.08 26.51 12.97
N PRO A 515 -11.74 26.75 11.84
CA PRO A 515 -12.44 28.02 11.62
C PRO A 515 -13.66 28.14 12.54
N ALA A 516 -14.16 29.36 12.69
CA ALA A 516 -15.48 29.58 13.28
C ALA A 516 -16.55 28.87 12.43
N GLU A 517 -17.66 28.48 13.06
CA GLU A 517 -18.80 27.95 12.31
C GLU A 517 -19.28 29.00 11.31
N SER A 518 -19.49 28.59 10.06
CA SER A 518 -20.04 29.45 9.03
C SER A 518 -21.32 28.84 8.47
N SER A 519 -22.23 29.73 8.03
CA SER A 519 -23.50 29.37 7.38
C SER A 519 -23.33 28.96 5.92
N ASP A 520 -22.18 28.39 5.54
CA ASP A 520 -22.00 27.92 4.16
C ASP A 520 -22.90 26.71 3.92
N GLU A 521 -24.06 26.98 3.34
CA GLU A 521 -25.00 25.97 2.91
C GLU A 521 -24.50 25.38 1.59
N GLY A 522 -23.72 24.32 1.67
CA GLY A 522 -23.42 23.51 0.49
C GLY A 522 -24.68 22.82 -0.04
N GLN A 523 -24.74 22.61 -1.35
CA GLN A 523 -25.74 21.78 -2.00
C GLN A 523 -25.66 20.36 -1.44
N ALA A 524 -26.79 19.82 -0.99
CA ALA A 524 -26.85 18.46 -0.50
C ALA A 524 -26.39 17.47 -1.57
N PHE A 525 -25.45 16.60 -1.21
CA PHE A 525 -25.01 15.54 -2.09
C PHE A 525 -26.07 14.43 -2.13
N VAL A 526 -26.52 14.08 -3.34
CA VAL A 526 -27.41 12.94 -3.57
C VAL A 526 -26.65 11.92 -4.41
N ALA A 527 -26.41 10.73 -3.85
CA ALA A 527 -25.75 9.64 -4.57
C ALA A 527 -26.68 9.09 -5.66
N ALA A 528 -26.25 9.20 -6.92
CA ALA A 528 -26.90 8.58 -8.05
C ALA A 528 -26.76 7.06 -7.99
N SER A 529 -27.79 6.34 -8.44
CA SER A 529 -27.79 4.87 -8.48
C SER A 529 -26.97 4.28 -9.63
N THR A 530 -26.46 5.12 -10.54
CA THR A 530 -25.63 4.70 -11.69
C THR A 530 -24.46 5.65 -11.88
N ALA A 531 -23.38 5.15 -12.47
CA ALA A 531 -22.20 5.96 -12.75
C ALA A 531 -22.35 6.87 -13.99
N GLY A 532 -23.39 6.69 -14.80
CA GLY A 532 -23.61 7.48 -16.01
C GLY A 532 -22.37 7.51 -16.93
N ASN A 533 -22.00 8.71 -17.37
CA ASN A 533 -20.82 8.98 -18.19
C ASN A 533 -19.47 8.74 -17.48
N LEU A 534 -19.45 8.56 -16.16
CA LEU A 534 -18.24 8.19 -15.42
C LEU A 534 -17.95 6.70 -15.44
N ALA A 535 -18.89 5.84 -15.86
CA ALA A 535 -18.72 4.38 -15.81
C ALA A 535 -17.44 3.89 -16.54
N PRO A 536 -17.10 4.38 -17.75
CA PRO A 536 -15.86 3.98 -18.43
C PRO A 536 -14.61 4.42 -17.66
N TRP A 537 -14.64 5.59 -17.00
CA TRP A 537 -13.52 6.11 -16.22
C TRP A 537 -13.31 5.35 -14.93
N VAL A 538 -14.40 5.04 -14.21
CA VAL A 538 -14.38 4.14 -13.04
C VAL A 538 -13.79 2.79 -13.45
N ALA A 539 -14.21 2.23 -14.59
CA ALA A 539 -13.71 0.95 -15.06
C ALA A 539 -12.23 0.98 -15.45
N ARG A 540 -11.74 2.09 -16.01
CA ARG A 540 -10.34 2.28 -16.38
C ARG A 540 -9.43 2.45 -15.17
N LYS A 541 -9.90 3.16 -14.14
CA LYS A 541 -9.10 3.52 -12.96
C LYS A 541 -9.13 2.46 -11.86
N PHE A 542 -10.23 1.71 -11.74
CA PHE A 542 -10.45 0.74 -10.67
C PHE A 542 -10.69 -0.67 -11.23
N GLY A 543 -10.06 -1.66 -10.60
CA GLY A 543 -10.34 -3.08 -10.89
C GLY A 543 -11.76 -3.46 -10.50
N GLU A 544 -12.33 -4.51 -11.09
CA GLU A 544 -13.75 -4.88 -10.92
C GLU A 544 -14.21 -4.95 -9.46
N SER A 545 -13.38 -5.49 -8.57
CA SER A 545 -13.66 -5.60 -7.13
C SER A 545 -13.69 -4.26 -6.38
N GLU A 546 -13.19 -3.19 -6.99
CA GLU A 546 -13.13 -1.83 -6.43
C GLU A 546 -14.19 -0.89 -7.02
N ARG A 547 -14.99 -1.31 -8.01
CA ARG A 547 -15.97 -0.45 -8.72
C ARG A 547 -17.31 -0.28 -7.98
N ALA A 548 -17.36 -0.55 -6.67
CA ALA A 548 -18.62 -0.54 -5.92
C ALA A 548 -19.18 0.89 -5.79
N LEU A 549 -20.40 1.10 -6.26
CA LEU A 549 -21.15 2.34 -6.04
C LEU A 549 -21.87 2.28 -4.70
N ALA A 550 -21.87 3.39 -3.96
CA ALA A 550 -22.70 3.54 -2.77
C ALA A 550 -24.19 3.49 -3.17
N PRO A 551 -25.00 2.59 -2.60
CA PRO A 551 -26.43 2.62 -2.82
C PRO A 551 -27.03 3.89 -2.21
N PRO A 552 -28.11 4.45 -2.80
CA PRO A 552 -28.85 5.52 -2.16
C PRO A 552 -29.51 5.00 -0.88
N GLY A 553 -29.49 5.79 0.19
CA GLY A 553 -30.09 5.40 1.46
C GLY A 553 -29.67 6.27 2.64
N PRO A 554 -30.21 6.00 3.83
CA PRO A 554 -29.91 6.75 5.05
C PRO A 554 -28.59 6.33 5.72
N THR A 555 -27.91 5.30 5.21
CA THR A 555 -26.65 4.78 5.75
C THR A 555 -25.67 4.48 4.63
N LEU A 556 -24.43 4.93 4.78
CA LEU A 556 -23.32 4.62 3.90
C LEU A 556 -22.49 3.49 4.50
N LEU A 557 -22.46 2.35 3.81
CA LEU A 557 -21.63 1.21 4.19
C LEU A 557 -20.22 1.40 3.63
N LEU A 558 -19.22 1.36 4.50
CA LEU A 558 -17.81 1.41 4.15
C LEU A 558 -17.16 0.06 4.50
N PRO A 559 -17.01 -0.84 3.52
CA PRO A 559 -16.30 -2.09 3.73
C PRO A 559 -14.79 -1.85 3.86
N GLY A 560 -14.15 -2.58 4.76
CA GLY A 560 -12.74 -2.50 5.09
C GLY A 560 -11.84 -2.70 3.87
N SER A 561 -10.94 -1.73 3.70
CA SER A 561 -9.93 -1.59 2.66
C SER A 561 -10.48 -1.60 1.23
N ARG A 562 -11.79 -1.41 1.02
CA ARG A 562 -12.43 -1.35 -0.31
C ARG A 562 -12.81 0.08 -0.65
N ALA A 563 -12.69 0.42 -1.93
CA ALA A 563 -13.24 1.67 -2.44
C ALA A 563 -14.78 1.59 -2.49
N VAL A 564 -15.41 2.67 -2.06
CA VAL A 564 -16.81 2.96 -2.27
C VAL A 564 -16.89 4.28 -3.02
N HIS A 565 -17.56 4.27 -4.16
CA HIS A 565 -17.71 5.45 -4.99
C HIS A 565 -19.06 6.11 -4.75
N LEU A 566 -19.03 7.42 -4.59
CA LEU A 566 -20.24 8.25 -4.56
C LEU A 566 -20.21 9.15 -5.78
N ILE A 567 -21.30 9.14 -6.56
CA ILE A 567 -21.45 9.94 -7.76
C ILE A 567 -22.68 10.82 -7.57
N SER A 568 -22.56 12.13 -7.75
CA SER A 568 -23.71 13.03 -7.58
C SER A 568 -24.68 12.95 -8.77
N GLU A 569 -25.87 13.51 -8.58
CA GLU A 569 -26.67 13.97 -9.71
C GLU A 569 -25.96 15.05 -10.55
N PRO A 570 -26.32 15.23 -11.85
CA PRO A 570 -25.73 16.24 -12.72
C PRO A 570 -25.96 17.64 -12.15
N GLN A 571 -24.95 18.51 -12.31
CA GLN A 571 -25.12 19.92 -11.97
C GLN A 571 -26.20 20.57 -12.84
N PRO A 572 -27.15 21.32 -12.26
CA PRO A 572 -28.27 21.90 -12.99
C PRO A 572 -27.86 23.10 -13.86
N SER A 573 -26.72 23.73 -13.56
CA SER A 573 -26.17 24.88 -14.27
C SER A 573 -24.64 24.87 -14.20
N GLU A 574 -24.00 25.69 -15.01
CA GLU A 574 -22.57 25.98 -14.85
C GLU A 574 -22.32 26.68 -13.51
N VAL A 575 -21.29 26.24 -12.78
CA VAL A 575 -21.00 26.74 -11.43
C VAL A 575 -19.53 26.49 -11.04
N ALA A 576 -19.00 27.24 -10.07
CA ALA A 576 -17.70 26.94 -9.47
C ALA A 576 -17.85 26.02 -8.25
N TRP A 577 -17.09 24.93 -8.21
CA TRP A 577 -16.93 24.06 -7.03
C TRP A 577 -15.74 24.53 -6.20
N ASP A 578 -15.96 24.72 -4.90
CA ASP A 578 -14.98 25.36 -4.01
C ASP A 578 -14.57 24.46 -2.83
N ALA A 579 -15.51 23.73 -2.21
CA ALA A 579 -15.22 22.86 -1.08
C ALA A 579 -16.20 21.69 -0.98
N LEU A 580 -15.81 20.66 -0.23
CA LEU A 580 -16.69 19.59 0.23
C LEU A 580 -16.88 19.73 1.74
N LEU A 581 -18.13 19.78 2.19
CA LEU A 581 -18.46 19.63 3.60
C LEU A 581 -18.77 18.16 3.86
N LEU A 582 -18.16 17.60 4.88
CA LEU A 582 -18.49 16.28 5.42
C LEU A 582 -18.97 16.43 6.85
N GLN A 583 -20.16 15.90 7.15
CA GLN A 583 -20.69 15.77 8.50
C GLN A 583 -20.96 14.30 8.75
N SER A 584 -20.04 13.62 9.41
CA SER A 584 -20.15 12.20 9.68
C SER A 584 -20.62 11.93 11.10
N THR A 585 -21.39 10.86 11.27
CA THR A 585 -21.63 10.20 12.55
C THR A 585 -21.52 8.71 12.28
N ALA A 586 -20.59 8.03 12.95
CA ALA A 586 -20.44 6.59 12.79
C ALA A 586 -21.53 5.91 13.59
N THR A 587 -22.35 5.09 12.93
CA THR A 587 -23.38 4.28 13.60
C THR A 587 -22.83 2.91 14.00
N GLN A 588 -21.76 2.45 13.33
CA GLN A 588 -21.05 1.22 13.63
C GLN A 588 -19.61 1.33 13.11
N GLY A 589 -18.64 0.75 13.81
CA GLY A 589 -17.24 0.73 13.41
C GLY A 589 -16.29 0.87 14.60
N PRO A 590 -14.97 0.98 14.35
CA PRO A 590 -13.98 1.22 15.39
C PRO A 590 -14.13 2.62 16.02
N ALA A 591 -13.58 2.80 17.22
CA ALA A 591 -13.58 4.09 17.92
C ALA A 591 -12.92 5.23 17.11
N ARG A 592 -11.91 4.88 16.31
CA ARG A 592 -11.28 5.74 15.33
C ARG A 592 -11.20 5.01 14.00
N LEU A 593 -11.76 5.61 12.95
CA LEU A 593 -11.83 5.04 11.62
C LEU A 593 -10.83 5.75 10.70
N PRO A 594 -9.74 5.09 10.28
CA PRO A 594 -8.90 5.58 9.20
C PRO A 594 -9.70 5.58 7.90
N LEU A 595 -9.78 6.74 7.26
CA LEU A 595 -10.56 6.97 6.05
C LEU A 595 -9.73 7.76 5.04
N THR A 596 -9.54 7.22 3.85
CA THR A 596 -9.07 8.00 2.70
C THR A 596 -10.28 8.56 1.95
N LEU A 597 -10.29 9.87 1.72
CA LEU A 597 -11.27 10.58 0.91
C LEU A 597 -10.57 11.14 -0.33
N THR A 598 -11.09 10.77 -1.51
CA THR A 598 -10.62 11.27 -2.81
C THR A 598 -11.72 12.05 -3.50
N VAL A 599 -11.41 13.26 -3.96
CA VAL A 599 -12.23 14.04 -4.89
C VAL A 599 -11.58 13.95 -6.26
N HIS A 600 -12.26 13.34 -7.24
CA HIS A 600 -11.74 13.22 -8.60
C HIS A 600 -11.93 14.52 -9.37
N ASP A 601 -11.05 14.78 -10.33
CA ASP A 601 -11.19 15.95 -11.22
C ASP A 601 -12.33 15.71 -12.22
N PRO A 602 -13.40 16.53 -12.19
CA PRO A 602 -14.55 16.35 -13.07
C PRO A 602 -14.23 16.65 -14.55
N LEU A 603 -13.21 17.45 -14.85
CA LEU A 603 -12.85 17.82 -16.22
C LEU A 603 -11.76 16.90 -16.80
N ASN A 604 -11.09 16.14 -15.93
CA ASN A 604 -10.15 15.11 -16.32
C ASN A 604 -10.16 13.96 -15.30
N PRO A 605 -11.03 12.94 -15.46
CA PRO A 605 -11.20 11.87 -14.47
C PRO A 605 -9.97 10.99 -14.23
N ARG A 606 -8.90 11.14 -15.03
CA ARG A 606 -7.58 10.56 -14.73
C ARG A 606 -6.99 11.16 -13.45
N LEU A 607 -7.20 12.45 -13.21
CA LEU A 607 -6.62 13.24 -12.13
C LEU A 607 -7.49 13.24 -10.87
N GLU A 608 -6.87 13.65 -9.76
CA GLU A 608 -7.53 13.80 -8.46
C GLU A 608 -7.28 15.22 -7.92
N LEU A 609 -8.36 15.92 -7.59
CA LEU A 609 -8.29 17.25 -7.01
C LEU A 609 -7.76 17.22 -5.58
N VAL A 610 -8.04 16.15 -4.84
CA VAL A 610 -7.44 15.91 -3.53
C VAL A 610 -7.57 14.44 -3.15
N VAL A 611 -6.54 13.92 -2.49
CA VAL A 611 -6.55 12.64 -1.77
C VAL A 611 -6.06 12.91 -0.36
N VAL A 612 -6.95 12.80 0.61
CA VAL A 612 -6.64 13.09 2.01
C VAL A 612 -6.91 11.86 2.88
N ASP A 613 -5.94 11.53 3.74
CA ASP A 613 -6.09 10.48 4.74
C ASP A 613 -6.48 11.11 6.07
N LEU A 614 -7.63 10.69 6.59
CA LEU A 614 -8.28 11.22 7.77
C LEU A 614 -8.41 10.13 8.84
N GLU A 615 -8.53 10.54 10.09
CA GLU A 615 -8.96 9.67 11.18
C GLU A 615 -10.27 10.23 11.77
N LEU A 616 -11.37 9.50 11.55
CA LEU A 616 -12.70 9.89 12.01
C LEU A 616 -13.00 9.32 13.40
N PRO A 617 -13.44 10.12 14.37
CA PRO A 617 -13.93 9.62 15.66
C PRO A 617 -15.33 9.01 15.52
N ALA A 618 -15.64 8.01 16.36
CA ALA A 618 -16.95 7.35 16.35
C ALA A 618 -18.11 8.32 16.66
N GLU A 619 -17.86 9.32 17.50
CA GLU A 619 -18.81 10.38 17.86
C GLU A 619 -19.17 11.29 16.67
N GLY A 620 -18.42 11.18 15.57
CA GLY A 620 -18.63 11.96 14.36
C GLY A 620 -17.78 13.22 14.27
N ALA A 621 -17.56 13.69 13.05
CA ALA A 621 -16.74 14.85 12.76
C ALA A 621 -17.37 15.76 11.72
N ARG A 622 -16.92 17.01 11.73
CA ARG A 622 -17.27 18.03 10.74
C ARG A 622 -16.01 18.47 10.02
N LEU A 623 -15.99 18.28 8.72
CA LEU A 623 -14.87 18.62 7.84
C LEU A 623 -15.34 19.58 6.76
N ARG A 624 -14.54 20.63 6.51
CA ARG A 624 -14.53 21.37 5.26
C ARG A 624 -13.25 21.04 4.52
N LEU A 625 -13.36 20.31 3.42
CA LEU A 625 -12.24 19.96 2.56
C LEU A 625 -12.19 20.93 1.37
N LYS A 626 -11.23 21.84 1.39
CA LYS A 626 -10.93 22.78 0.31
C LYS A 626 -9.97 22.11 -0.68
N PHE A 627 -10.40 22.03 -1.93
CA PHE A 627 -9.67 21.45 -3.06
C PHE A 627 -9.51 22.50 -4.17
N PRO A 628 -8.68 22.29 -5.21
CA PRO A 628 -8.53 23.25 -6.31
C PRO A 628 -9.88 23.58 -6.94
N THR A 629 -10.26 24.86 -6.94
CA THR A 629 -11.54 25.35 -7.46
C THR A 629 -11.75 24.92 -8.90
N GLN A 630 -12.95 24.45 -9.25
CA GLN A 630 -13.29 24.06 -10.63
C GLN A 630 -14.52 24.80 -11.12
N VAL A 631 -14.41 25.49 -12.24
CA VAL A 631 -15.60 25.93 -13.00
C VAL A 631 -16.02 24.74 -13.86
N VAL A 632 -17.23 24.23 -13.63
CA VAL A 632 -17.75 23.05 -14.32
C VAL A 632 -19.01 23.40 -15.11
N PRO A 633 -19.19 22.84 -16.32
CA PRO A 633 -20.39 23.07 -17.11
C PRO A 633 -21.63 22.42 -16.47
N GLN A 634 -22.80 22.81 -16.97
CA GLN A 634 -24.05 22.11 -16.68
C GLN A 634 -23.92 20.62 -17.07
N GLY A 635 -24.48 19.74 -16.25
CA GLY A 635 -24.47 18.29 -16.49
C GLY A 635 -23.32 17.54 -15.81
N THR A 636 -22.27 18.23 -15.39
CA THR A 636 -21.12 17.59 -14.72
C THR A 636 -21.52 16.91 -13.41
N ARG A 637 -20.94 15.74 -13.13
CA ARG A 637 -21.18 14.98 -11.89
C ARG A 637 -19.94 15.00 -10.99
N LEU A 638 -20.14 15.16 -9.68
CA LEU A 638 -19.07 15.00 -8.69
C LEU A 638 -18.81 13.50 -8.50
N TRP A 639 -17.54 13.11 -8.56
CA TRP A 639 -17.09 11.75 -8.24
C TRP A 639 -16.20 11.75 -7.00
N LEU A 640 -16.63 11.03 -5.98
CA LEU A 640 -15.88 10.79 -4.75
C LEU A 640 -15.54 9.31 -4.61
N THR A 641 -14.36 9.03 -4.06
CA THR A 641 -14.02 7.69 -3.57
C THR A 641 -13.72 7.78 -2.08
N LEU A 642 -14.36 6.90 -1.31
CA LEU A 642 -14.06 6.67 0.10
C LEU A 642 -13.44 5.29 0.27
N ARG A 643 -12.41 5.18 1.11
CA ARG A 643 -11.82 3.91 1.50
C ARG A 643 -11.53 3.92 2.99
N ALA A 644 -12.25 3.10 3.73
CA ALA A 644 -11.99 2.89 5.15
C ALA A 644 -10.99 1.74 5.32
N GLU A 645 -10.15 1.73 6.36
CA GLU A 645 -9.27 0.58 6.66
C GLU A 645 -10.00 -0.53 7.45
N ALA A 646 -11.19 -0.26 7.97
CA ALA A 646 -12.05 -1.21 8.69
C ALA A 646 -13.50 -1.07 8.23
N ASP A 647 -14.32 -2.09 8.49
CA ASP A 647 -15.76 -2.03 8.25
C ASP A 647 -16.40 -0.95 9.12
N ALA A 648 -17.20 -0.07 8.50
CA ALA A 648 -17.91 0.99 9.19
C ALA A 648 -19.24 1.33 8.51
N GLN A 649 -20.13 1.94 9.29
CA GLN A 649 -21.38 2.51 8.81
C GLN A 649 -21.45 3.98 9.21
N LEU A 650 -21.74 4.86 8.24
CA LEU A 650 -21.92 6.28 8.47
C LEU A 650 -23.37 6.67 8.18
N ALA A 651 -23.98 7.52 9.01
CA ALA A 651 -25.29 8.10 8.72
C ALA A 651 -25.22 8.98 7.45
N ALA A 652 -26.07 8.73 6.46
CA ALA A 652 -25.92 9.23 5.08
C ALA A 652 -26.71 10.49 4.66
N PRO A 653 -27.92 10.83 5.15
CA PRO A 653 -28.77 11.79 4.44
C PRO A 653 -28.29 13.25 4.49
N ALA A 654 -27.26 13.56 5.29
CA ALA A 654 -26.58 14.86 5.34
C ALA A 654 -25.04 14.75 5.32
N LEU A 655 -24.50 13.59 4.96
CA LEU A 655 -23.09 13.25 5.15
C LEU A 655 -22.15 14.16 4.35
N LEU A 656 -22.57 14.55 3.14
CA LEU A 656 -21.74 15.30 2.20
C LEU A 656 -22.53 16.46 1.60
N ARG A 657 -21.90 17.62 1.50
CA ARG A 657 -22.44 18.77 0.77
C ARG A 657 -21.36 19.40 -0.07
N LEU A 658 -21.68 19.72 -1.32
CA LEU A 658 -20.78 20.41 -2.22
C LEU A 658 -21.00 21.92 -2.08
N VAL A 659 -19.95 22.66 -1.74
CA VAL A 659 -19.99 24.13 -1.70
C VAL A 659 -19.75 24.63 -3.11
N THR A 660 -20.77 25.29 -3.66
CA THR A 660 -20.75 25.90 -4.98
C THR A 660 -20.77 27.42 -4.89
N ARG A 661 -20.23 28.09 -5.90
CA ARG A 661 -20.06 29.55 -5.94
C ARG A 661 -20.37 30.10 -7.33
N PRO A 662 -20.79 31.37 -7.44
CA PRO A 662 -20.90 32.06 -8.72
C PRO A 662 -19.57 32.06 -9.46
N ARG A 663 -19.61 31.70 -10.75
CA ARG A 663 -18.44 31.57 -11.60
C ARG A 663 -17.57 32.82 -11.59
N GLU A 664 -18.17 33.99 -11.72
CA GLU A 664 -17.50 35.28 -11.93
C GLU A 664 -16.56 35.65 -10.79
N THR A 665 -16.87 35.18 -9.57
CA THR A 665 -16.09 35.48 -8.36
C THR A 665 -14.97 34.46 -8.10
N HIS A 666 -14.97 33.32 -8.79
CA HIS A 666 -14.07 32.19 -8.53
C HIS A 666 -13.25 31.77 -9.76
N GLU A 667 -13.42 32.47 -10.88
CA GLU A 667 -12.66 32.29 -12.13
C GLU A 667 -11.13 32.34 -11.92
N PRO A 668 -10.54 33.32 -11.20
CA PRO A 668 -9.09 33.38 -11.03
C PRO A 668 -8.50 32.16 -10.30
N ALA A 669 -9.23 31.65 -9.30
CA ALA A 669 -8.81 30.47 -8.54
C ALA A 669 -8.84 29.20 -9.41
N ALA A 670 -9.90 29.03 -10.21
CA ALA A 670 -10.00 27.91 -11.15
C ALA A 670 -8.94 27.98 -12.25
N LEU A 671 -8.70 29.18 -12.80
CA LEU A 671 -7.68 29.40 -13.82
C LEU A 671 -6.28 29.10 -13.31
N GLY A 672 -5.95 29.42 -12.06
CA GLY A 672 -4.65 29.15 -11.46
C GLY A 672 -4.27 27.66 -11.48
N TYR A 673 -5.20 26.77 -11.13
CA TYR A 673 -4.96 25.33 -11.20
C TYR A 673 -4.89 24.82 -12.65
N ARG A 674 -5.78 25.28 -13.53
CA ARG A 674 -5.81 24.85 -14.93
C ARG A 674 -4.59 25.29 -15.72
N THR A 675 -4.06 26.48 -15.45
CA THR A 675 -2.80 26.94 -16.06
C THR A 675 -1.57 26.21 -15.52
N LEU A 676 -1.57 25.71 -14.28
CA LEU A 676 -0.55 24.78 -13.79
C LEU A 676 -0.56 23.47 -14.58
N LEU A 677 -1.73 22.83 -14.70
CA LEU A 677 -1.88 21.58 -15.47
C LEU A 677 -1.54 21.79 -16.95
N MET A 678 -2.02 22.87 -17.55
CA MET A 678 -1.73 23.25 -18.94
C MET A 678 -0.23 23.31 -19.19
N ARG A 679 0.52 24.07 -18.36
CA ARG A 679 1.98 24.15 -18.47
C ARG A 679 2.62 22.77 -18.27
N SER A 680 2.16 22.00 -17.29
CA SER A 680 2.71 20.67 -16.96
C SER A 680 2.59 19.69 -18.12
N PHE A 681 1.38 19.51 -18.64
CA PHE A 681 1.13 18.58 -19.74
C PHE A 681 1.76 19.07 -21.04
N PHE A 682 1.73 20.39 -21.28
CA PHE A 682 2.41 20.97 -22.43
C PHE A 682 3.91 20.68 -22.36
N THR A 683 4.59 20.93 -21.25
CA THR A 683 6.02 20.65 -21.07
C THR A 683 6.32 19.19 -21.38
N ALA A 684 5.54 18.25 -20.84
CA ALA A 684 5.71 16.83 -21.12
C ALA A 684 5.58 16.51 -22.62
N ALA A 685 4.63 17.08 -23.33
CA ALA A 685 4.39 16.74 -24.74
C ALA A 685 5.19 17.62 -25.74
N SER A 686 5.80 18.72 -25.26
CA SER A 686 6.45 19.76 -26.08
C SER A 686 7.74 19.36 -26.79
N GLU A 687 8.34 18.23 -26.41
CA GLU A 687 9.51 17.73 -27.13
C GLU A 687 9.09 17.08 -28.44
N ALA A 688 8.14 16.14 -28.39
CA ALA A 688 7.66 15.43 -29.56
C ALA A 688 6.74 16.27 -30.47
N ARG A 689 6.01 17.24 -29.88
CA ARG A 689 5.13 18.21 -30.57
C ARG A 689 4.20 17.57 -31.61
N GLN A 690 3.68 16.39 -31.31
CA GLN A 690 2.95 15.57 -32.26
C GLN A 690 1.65 16.21 -32.75
N TRP A 691 1.11 17.19 -32.02
CA TRP A 691 0.01 18.04 -32.49
C TRP A 691 0.31 18.75 -33.81
N ASN A 692 1.57 19.03 -34.16
CA ASN A 692 1.90 19.62 -35.47
C ASN A 692 1.55 18.70 -36.65
N THR A 693 1.37 17.40 -36.41
CA THR A 693 0.95 16.42 -37.43
C THR A 693 -0.57 16.44 -37.67
N ILE A 694 -1.34 17.03 -36.75
CA ILE A 694 -2.78 17.18 -36.87
C ILE A 694 -3.06 18.36 -37.81
N ARG A 695 -3.75 18.08 -38.91
CA ARG A 695 -4.18 19.04 -39.93
C ARG A 695 -5.68 19.27 -39.82
N ALA A 696 -6.19 20.30 -40.49
CA ALA A 696 -7.63 20.54 -40.59
C ALA A 696 -8.44 19.36 -41.18
N SER A 697 -7.79 18.47 -41.96
CA SER A 697 -8.40 17.26 -42.53
C SER A 697 -8.20 16.00 -41.67
N THR A 698 -7.46 16.08 -40.57
CA THR A 698 -7.17 14.93 -39.71
C THR A 698 -8.39 14.60 -38.85
N ASN A 699 -8.87 13.35 -38.91
CA ASN A 699 -9.76 12.83 -37.87
C ASN A 699 -8.95 12.63 -36.60
N VAL A 700 -9.22 13.44 -35.58
CA VAL A 700 -8.43 13.50 -34.34
C VAL A 700 -8.58 12.22 -33.50
N ASP A 701 -9.76 11.59 -33.50
CA ASP A 701 -10.01 10.36 -32.74
C ASP A 701 -9.25 9.17 -33.33
N ASP A 702 -9.25 9.04 -34.65
CA ASP A 702 -8.49 7.98 -35.34
C ASP A 702 -6.98 8.22 -35.20
N TRP A 703 -6.54 9.47 -35.31
CA TRP A 703 -5.16 9.85 -35.06
C TRP A 703 -4.73 9.49 -33.64
N ALA A 704 -5.55 9.81 -32.63
CA ALA A 704 -5.21 9.56 -31.23
C ALA A 704 -5.14 8.06 -30.90
N LYS A 705 -5.95 7.21 -31.55
CA LYS A 705 -5.90 5.75 -31.39
C LYS A 705 -4.66 5.11 -32.02
N THR A 706 -4.10 5.73 -33.07
CA THR A 706 -3.00 5.16 -33.87
C THR A 706 -1.64 5.77 -33.55
N ASN A 707 -1.60 6.97 -32.96
CA ASN A 707 -0.39 7.66 -32.57
C ASN A 707 -0.05 7.37 -31.10
N GLN A 708 1.19 6.98 -30.81
CA GLN A 708 1.62 6.66 -29.43
C GLN A 708 1.49 7.83 -28.44
N TRP A 709 1.49 9.08 -28.91
CA TRP A 709 1.27 10.27 -28.09
C TRP A 709 -0.20 10.74 -28.07
N GLY A 710 -1.11 9.98 -28.67
CA GLY A 710 -2.50 10.37 -28.87
C GLY A 710 -3.19 10.83 -27.60
N GLU A 711 -3.18 10.00 -26.55
CA GLU A 711 -3.81 10.35 -25.26
C GLU A 711 -3.17 11.57 -24.60
N GLN A 712 -1.84 11.65 -24.60
CA GLN A 712 -1.11 12.78 -24.01
C GLN A 712 -1.41 14.10 -24.74
N VAL A 713 -1.45 14.09 -26.08
CA VAL A 713 -1.75 15.29 -26.88
C VAL A 713 -3.21 15.71 -26.71
N LEU A 714 -4.14 14.76 -26.68
CA LEU A 714 -5.55 15.05 -26.40
C LEU A 714 -5.73 15.66 -25.00
N GLU A 715 -4.95 15.24 -24.02
CA GLU A 715 -4.98 15.81 -22.68
C GLU A 715 -4.48 17.26 -22.66
N VAL A 716 -3.40 17.57 -23.38
CA VAL A 716 -2.92 18.95 -23.56
C VAL A 716 -4.00 19.81 -24.20
N MET A 717 -4.57 19.37 -25.32
CA MET A 717 -5.61 20.11 -26.04
C MET A 717 -6.85 20.34 -25.16
N ARG A 718 -7.35 19.30 -24.47
CA ARG A 718 -8.48 19.44 -23.54
C ARG A 718 -8.21 20.46 -22.45
N THR A 719 -7.03 20.40 -21.83
CA THR A 719 -6.69 21.28 -20.72
C THR A 719 -6.59 22.74 -21.16
N ILE A 720 -6.05 22.99 -22.38
CA ILE A 720 -6.01 24.33 -22.98
C ILE A 720 -7.42 24.84 -23.28
N GLU A 721 -8.27 24.02 -23.88
CA GLU A 721 -9.65 24.41 -24.19
C GLU A 721 -10.47 24.68 -22.91
N GLN A 722 -10.28 23.88 -21.86
CA GLN A 722 -10.89 24.11 -20.54
C GLN A 722 -10.43 25.44 -19.94
N ALA A 723 -9.13 25.74 -19.99
CA ALA A 723 -8.61 27.04 -19.53
C ALA A 723 -9.18 28.20 -20.36
N GLY A 724 -9.33 28.02 -21.67
CA GLY A 724 -9.91 29.01 -22.59
C GLY A 724 -11.40 29.23 -22.39
N GLN A 725 -12.14 28.20 -21.96
CA GLN A 725 -13.53 28.33 -21.54
C GLN A 725 -13.66 29.10 -20.24
N ILE A 726 -12.70 28.96 -19.32
CA ILE A 726 -12.67 29.69 -18.03
C ILE A 726 -12.35 31.17 -18.28
N ALA A 727 -11.23 31.45 -18.97
CA ALA A 727 -10.73 32.81 -19.20
C ALA A 727 -10.32 33.00 -20.67
N PRO A 728 -11.28 33.27 -21.59
CA PRO A 728 -11.01 33.33 -23.03
C PRO A 728 -10.08 34.48 -23.46
N ASN A 729 -10.00 35.53 -22.63
CA ASN A 729 -9.18 36.71 -22.88
C ASN A 729 -7.83 36.68 -22.13
N ASP A 730 -7.52 35.61 -21.41
CA ASP A 730 -6.22 35.46 -20.76
C ASP A 730 -5.12 35.27 -21.82
N ASP A 731 -4.11 36.15 -21.80
CA ASP A 731 -3.06 36.17 -22.82
C ASP A 731 -2.23 34.89 -22.85
N LEU A 732 -1.97 34.27 -21.69
CA LEU A 732 -1.20 33.04 -21.61
C LEU A 732 -1.99 31.88 -22.23
N VAL A 733 -3.25 31.73 -21.85
CA VAL A 733 -4.14 30.70 -22.39
C VAL A 733 -4.31 30.87 -23.90
N ARG A 734 -4.55 32.09 -24.37
CA ARG A 734 -4.68 32.40 -25.80
C ARG A 734 -3.43 32.01 -26.58
N GLN A 735 -2.23 32.32 -26.08
CA GLN A 735 -0.97 31.94 -26.73
C GLN A 735 -0.81 30.42 -26.86
N TYR A 736 -1.11 29.65 -25.81
CA TYR A 736 -1.03 28.19 -25.86
C TYR A 736 -2.04 27.61 -26.86
N ARG A 737 -3.26 28.15 -26.87
CA ARG A 737 -4.33 27.75 -27.80
C ARG A 737 -3.96 28.00 -29.25
N GLU A 738 -3.51 29.23 -29.57
CA GLU A 738 -3.06 29.60 -30.91
C GLU A 738 -1.89 28.72 -31.37
N TRP A 739 -0.96 28.39 -30.48
CA TRP A 739 0.20 27.58 -30.82
C TRP A 739 -0.15 26.11 -31.08
N VAL A 740 -0.93 25.48 -30.18
CA VAL A 740 -1.29 24.06 -30.29
C VAL A 740 -2.25 23.82 -31.46
N HIS A 741 -3.18 24.76 -31.71
CA HIS A 741 -4.14 24.66 -32.81
C HIS A 741 -3.66 25.30 -34.12
N ARG A 742 -2.41 25.77 -34.22
CA ARG A 742 -1.89 26.47 -35.42
C ARG A 742 -2.16 25.74 -36.75
N ASN A 743 -2.09 24.41 -36.76
CA ASN A 743 -2.24 23.58 -37.96
C ASN A 743 -3.61 22.91 -38.09
N ALA A 744 -4.48 23.02 -37.09
CA ALA A 744 -5.76 22.31 -36.97
C ALA A 744 -6.92 23.30 -36.75
N ARG A 745 -8.18 22.85 -36.87
CA ARG A 745 -9.30 23.59 -36.28
C ARG A 745 -9.31 23.37 -34.76
N PRO A 746 -9.91 24.27 -33.94
CA PRO A 746 -10.26 23.91 -32.56
C PRO A 746 -11.02 22.60 -32.61
N VAL A 747 -10.57 21.60 -31.85
CA VAL A 747 -11.25 20.31 -31.81
C VAL A 747 -12.57 20.57 -31.10
N GLU A 748 -13.69 20.41 -31.79
CA GLU A 748 -14.99 20.26 -31.13
C GLU A 748 -14.93 18.93 -30.38
N LEU A 749 -14.36 18.97 -29.18
CA LEU A 749 -14.35 17.83 -28.27
C LEU A 749 -15.81 17.59 -27.91
N GLN A 750 -16.41 16.54 -28.47
CA GLN A 750 -17.76 16.14 -28.09
C GLN A 750 -17.81 16.00 -26.56
N ALA A 751 -18.82 16.63 -25.98
CA ALA A 751 -19.07 16.69 -24.55
C ALA A 751 -19.49 15.31 -24.01
N GLU A 752 -18.59 14.34 -23.99
CA GLU A 752 -18.72 13.13 -23.18
C GLU A 752 -18.24 13.34 -21.72
N LEU A 753 -18.28 14.58 -21.22
CA LEU A 753 -18.04 14.90 -19.81
C LEU A 753 -19.31 14.92 -18.98
#